data_AF-A0A6L6PJB4-F1
#
_entry.id   AF-A0A6L6PJB4-F1
#
_cell.length_a   1.000
_cell.length_b   1.000
_cell.length_c   1.000
_cell.angle_alpha   90.00
_cell.angle_beta   90.00
_cell.angle_gamma   90.00
#
_symmetry.space_group_name_H-M   'P 1'
#
loop_
_entity.id
_entity.type
_entity.pdbx_description
1 polymer ?
#
loop_
_entity_poly.entity_id
_entity_poly.type
_entity_poly.pdbx_seq_one_letter_code
_entity_poly.pdbx_strand_id
1 'polypeptide(L)'
;MSKSMLLKALRAGAAVVALLLPGAAMAAAGATFISQSVPHTMQLGKTYSVSVTYKNTGTTKWSSGQYRLGAQHPNDTRRWSSERIDLPPGVEVAPNALYTFTFDVAVSDARYCRATANDQVSDCHFQWGLVQERVAWLDRGVPTLVEVFDAPVVRSPAPPVAPPVAVDPGAFTAANFRGANVLMQTYGDNRLCDHTAWLPEGGDADLIIDNAVAMGLNVLRMAVILPPRTPGAPSDWLADNPRYRYVCADPDKKEWGAETNRAVLVQGVIGKVQSFMDKAGDAGLKVILVLDGYTKHDANCYWKKSFLDVRDSAEALIKTFKTHRALLAWDVMNEPMWNAVAFGCVRSTDDYASVVRAVGSMYNLVRSHDALHPTTVGEAQIPLLKYWKDISSFASPHLYVAANSRDSASLDQINFIEAAALRQMTREYGNTMPLVVGEFGSQDPDPQFNEAYYERFLDGLTVADRGYMLWSLSPSPNQQAYSVITPQGELKPAGQLLQRRRWYPVVQQLYVAYLGYPADRGGLDNFATRLAELAADMRARGRTLEPTLPAIDQAYLTEPELRQMVDSLFASASFRQRYTPDHADAYVRQIYLQLFNRQPDADGLKFWVDNMNYFGLEKSRAVLSILASQAETDAATSSKKAAVAAIFSASLNTQQRRDCYAGANAVAAGRALLDPVTAQTDVAVYQPKIAAAITTLCAL
;
A
#
# COMPACT_ATOMS: atom_id res chain seq x y z
N MET A 1 -13.37 -76.55 2.83
CA MET A 1 -12.66 -75.37 3.40
C MET A 1 -11.44 -75.87 4.18
N SER A 2 -10.23 -75.65 3.66
CA SER A 2 -8.97 -75.99 4.34
C SER A 2 -7.76 -75.22 3.76
N LYS A 3 -7.06 -74.51 4.65
CA LYS A 3 -5.59 -74.29 4.82
C LYS A 3 -4.62 -74.31 3.61
N SER A 4 -3.89 -73.19 3.44
CA SER A 4 -2.42 -73.03 3.48
C SER A 4 -1.47 -73.81 2.53
N MET A 5 -0.60 -73.01 1.86
CA MET A 5 0.82 -73.22 1.48
C MET A 5 1.25 -73.93 0.16
N LEU A 6 2.06 -73.16 -0.60
CA LEU A 6 3.33 -73.46 -1.31
C LEU A 6 3.42 -74.33 -2.60
N LEU A 7 4.04 -73.68 -3.61
CA LEU A 7 5.07 -74.16 -4.56
C LEU A 7 4.72 -75.17 -5.69
N LYS A 8 4.84 -74.74 -6.96
CA LYS A 8 5.95 -75.08 -7.89
C LYS A 8 5.75 -74.54 -9.31
N ALA A 9 6.88 -74.20 -9.92
CA ALA A 9 7.06 -73.50 -11.19
C ALA A 9 6.80 -74.36 -12.43
N LEU A 10 6.41 -73.70 -13.54
CA LEU A 10 6.90 -74.04 -14.86
C LEU A 10 7.38 -72.77 -15.59
N ARG A 11 8.60 -72.85 -16.11
CA ARG A 11 9.31 -71.86 -16.93
C ARG A 11 8.88 -71.97 -18.41
N ALA A 12 9.35 -70.99 -19.18
CA ALA A 12 9.28 -70.80 -20.64
C ALA A 12 8.00 -70.11 -21.12
N GLY A 13 8.02 -68.97 -21.80
CA GLY A 13 9.11 -68.28 -22.48
C GLY A 13 8.52 -67.60 -23.72
N ALA A 14 8.12 -66.33 -23.59
CA ALA A 14 7.86 -65.44 -24.71
C ALA A 14 8.00 -64.00 -24.21
N ALA A 15 9.21 -63.46 -24.30
CA ALA A 15 9.44 -62.02 -24.15
C ALA A 15 8.85 -61.34 -25.39
N VAL A 16 7.63 -60.81 -25.28
CA VAL A 16 7.17 -59.76 -26.18
C VAL A 16 7.90 -58.50 -25.75
N VAL A 17 9.00 -58.19 -26.43
CA VAL A 17 9.56 -56.84 -26.42
C VAL A 17 8.53 -55.99 -27.15
N ALA A 18 7.62 -55.37 -26.40
CA ALA A 18 6.88 -54.24 -26.91
C ALA A 18 7.91 -53.14 -27.18
N LEU A 19 8.25 -52.93 -28.45
CA LEU A 19 8.84 -51.66 -28.87
C LEU A 19 7.82 -50.57 -28.54
N LEU A 20 7.95 -49.96 -27.37
CA LEU A 20 7.44 -48.63 -27.12
C LEU A 20 8.26 -47.70 -28.01
N LEU A 21 7.75 -47.44 -29.21
CA LEU A 21 8.12 -46.25 -29.95
C LEU A 21 7.94 -45.07 -28.98
N PRO A 22 8.94 -44.20 -28.77
CA PRO A 22 8.69 -42.96 -28.06
C PRO A 22 7.66 -42.20 -28.90
N GLY A 23 6.41 -42.16 -28.42
CA GLY A 23 5.39 -41.33 -29.03
C GLY A 23 5.93 -39.92 -29.06
N ALA A 24 6.12 -39.35 -30.26
CA ALA A 24 6.46 -37.96 -30.40
C ALA A 24 5.40 -37.16 -29.64
N ALA A 25 5.80 -36.47 -28.56
CA ALA A 25 4.90 -35.58 -27.85
C ALA A 25 4.31 -34.61 -28.88
N MET A 26 2.99 -34.62 -29.07
CA MET A 26 2.37 -33.72 -30.03
C MET A 26 2.65 -32.28 -29.63
N ALA A 27 3.07 -31.47 -30.61
CA ALA A 27 3.19 -30.04 -30.48
C ALA A 27 1.89 -29.44 -29.92
N ALA A 28 1.98 -28.76 -28.77
CA ALA A 28 0.83 -28.20 -28.07
C ALA A 28 1.10 -26.70 -27.84
N ALA A 29 0.18 -25.86 -28.31
CA ALA A 29 0.15 -24.46 -27.94
C ALA A 29 -0.35 -24.33 -26.50
N GLY A 30 0.27 -23.44 -25.72
CA GLY A 30 -0.10 -23.20 -24.34
C GLY A 30 0.24 -21.78 -23.93
N ALA A 31 -0.56 -21.23 -23.02
CA ALA A 31 -0.33 -19.93 -22.45
C ALA A 31 -0.76 -19.90 -20.98
N THR A 32 -0.12 -19.04 -20.21
CA THR A 32 -0.57 -18.72 -18.86
C THR A 32 -0.48 -17.20 -18.67
N PHE A 33 -1.59 -16.59 -18.27
CA PHE A 33 -1.63 -15.17 -17.91
C PHE A 33 -0.73 -14.91 -16.71
N ILE A 34 0.05 -13.82 -16.76
CA ILE A 34 1.00 -13.46 -15.71
C ILE A 34 0.58 -12.16 -15.03
N SER A 35 0.40 -11.09 -15.81
CA SER A 35 0.10 -9.79 -15.23
C SER A 35 -0.57 -8.83 -16.21
N GLN A 36 -1.25 -7.82 -15.67
CA GLN A 36 -1.71 -6.67 -16.42
C GLN A 36 -1.52 -5.36 -15.69
N SER A 37 -1.12 -4.34 -16.43
CA SER A 37 -0.92 -2.98 -15.95
C SER A 37 -1.95 -2.07 -16.60
N VAL A 38 -3.02 -1.81 -15.87
CA VAL A 38 -4.12 -0.93 -16.25
C VAL A 38 -4.52 -0.09 -15.03
N PRO A 39 -4.70 1.24 -15.16
CA PRO A 39 -5.20 2.03 -14.04
C PRO A 39 -6.65 1.63 -13.72
N HIS A 40 -6.98 1.58 -12.43
CA HIS A 40 -8.33 1.24 -11.95
C HIS A 40 -9.38 2.32 -12.24
N THR A 41 -8.95 3.55 -12.59
CA THR A 41 -9.84 4.65 -13.00
C THR A 41 -9.36 5.26 -14.32
N MET A 42 -10.30 5.61 -15.20
CA MET A 42 -10.03 6.24 -16.49
C MET A 42 -11.04 7.35 -16.81
N GLN A 43 -10.59 8.37 -17.52
CA GLN A 43 -11.44 9.40 -18.08
C GLN A 43 -11.99 8.96 -19.43
N LEU A 44 -13.29 9.18 -19.66
CA LEU A 44 -13.93 8.93 -20.95
C LEU A 44 -13.21 9.72 -22.07
N GLY A 45 -12.95 9.06 -23.21
CA GLY A 45 -12.30 9.64 -24.38
C GLY A 45 -10.78 9.87 -24.25
N LYS A 46 -10.18 9.68 -23.07
CA LYS A 46 -8.73 9.80 -22.87
C LYS A 46 -8.03 8.49 -23.21
N THR A 47 -6.86 8.60 -23.83
CA THR A 47 -6.00 7.45 -24.16
C THR A 47 -5.07 7.09 -23.00
N TYR A 48 -4.93 5.79 -22.76
CA TYR A 48 -4.11 5.21 -21.71
C TYR A 48 -3.21 4.12 -22.29
N SER A 49 -1.92 4.19 -22.01
CA SER A 49 -0.99 3.10 -22.32
C SER A 49 -1.09 2.01 -21.25
N VAL A 50 -1.35 0.78 -21.69
CA VAL A 50 -1.55 -0.40 -20.84
C VAL A 50 -0.66 -1.54 -21.32
N SER A 51 -0.51 -2.57 -20.48
CA SER A 51 0.20 -3.78 -20.90
C SER A 51 -0.35 -5.05 -20.30
N VAL A 52 -0.22 -6.16 -21.03
CA VAL A 52 -0.63 -7.51 -20.60
C VAL A 52 0.50 -8.49 -20.88
N THR A 53 0.85 -9.33 -19.92
CA THR A 53 1.97 -10.28 -20.00
C THR A 53 1.48 -11.71 -19.92
N TYR A 54 1.97 -12.55 -20.84
CA TYR A 54 1.72 -13.99 -20.87
C TYR A 54 3.02 -14.78 -20.90
N LYS A 55 3.00 -16.00 -20.34
CA LYS A 55 4.06 -17.01 -20.49
C LYS A 55 3.65 -18.06 -21.51
N ASN A 56 4.57 -18.40 -22.42
CA ASN A 56 4.39 -19.55 -23.29
C ASN A 56 4.64 -20.84 -22.51
N THR A 57 3.58 -21.56 -22.19
CA THR A 57 3.65 -22.86 -21.50
C THR A 57 3.49 -24.04 -22.45
N GLY A 58 3.37 -23.77 -23.75
CA GLY A 58 3.32 -24.79 -24.79
C GLY A 58 4.69 -25.37 -25.13
N THR A 59 4.69 -26.30 -26.08
CA THR A 59 5.91 -26.92 -26.64
C THR A 59 6.33 -26.30 -27.97
N THR A 60 5.55 -25.36 -28.51
CA THR A 60 5.85 -24.61 -29.75
C THR A 60 6.04 -23.12 -29.48
N LYS A 61 6.71 -22.42 -30.41
CA LYS A 61 6.82 -20.96 -30.35
C LYS A 61 5.48 -20.30 -30.71
N TRP A 62 5.19 -19.15 -30.11
CA TRP A 62 4.19 -18.24 -30.65
C TRP A 62 4.79 -17.41 -31.76
N SER A 63 4.12 -17.30 -32.90
CA SER A 63 4.56 -16.49 -34.04
C SER A 63 3.54 -15.41 -34.39
N SER A 64 4.05 -14.27 -34.86
CA SER A 64 3.24 -13.18 -35.43
C SER A 64 2.18 -13.68 -36.42
N GLY A 65 0.98 -13.09 -36.36
CA GLY A 65 -0.16 -13.43 -37.22
C GLY A 65 -0.96 -14.67 -36.79
N GLN A 66 -0.35 -15.62 -36.08
CA GLN A 66 -1.03 -16.80 -35.52
C GLN A 66 -1.47 -16.60 -34.08
N TYR A 67 -0.67 -15.90 -33.28
CA TYR A 67 -0.96 -15.65 -31.87
C TYR A 67 -1.12 -14.14 -31.64
N ARG A 68 -2.16 -13.78 -30.89
CA ARG A 68 -2.52 -12.38 -30.61
C ARG A 68 -3.33 -12.30 -29.32
N LEU A 69 -3.41 -11.11 -28.73
CA LEU A 69 -4.43 -10.88 -27.71
C LEU A 69 -5.78 -10.65 -28.36
N GLY A 70 -6.84 -11.10 -27.71
CA GLY A 70 -8.20 -10.71 -28.03
C GLY A 70 -8.96 -10.21 -26.82
N ALA A 71 -9.70 -9.11 -27.01
CA ALA A 71 -10.46 -8.47 -25.95
C ALA A 71 -11.54 -9.42 -25.41
N GLN A 72 -11.79 -9.38 -24.12
CA GLN A 72 -12.75 -10.25 -23.43
C GLN A 72 -13.80 -9.43 -22.67
N HIS A 73 -14.79 -10.13 -22.13
CA HIS A 73 -15.87 -9.58 -21.31
C HIS A 73 -16.74 -8.51 -22.03
N PRO A 74 -17.38 -8.84 -23.19
CA PRO A 74 -17.46 -10.15 -23.85
C PRO A 74 -16.37 -10.38 -24.91
N ASN A 75 -16.31 -11.59 -25.49
CA ASN A 75 -15.33 -11.93 -26.53
C ASN A 75 -15.35 -10.91 -27.67
N ASP A 76 -14.15 -10.51 -28.09
CA ASP A 76 -13.87 -9.70 -29.27
C ASP A 76 -14.57 -8.33 -29.24
N THR A 77 -14.76 -7.81 -28.02
CA THR A 77 -15.32 -6.47 -27.81
C THR A 77 -14.36 -5.38 -28.30
N ARG A 78 -14.93 -4.28 -28.83
CA ARG A 78 -14.19 -3.07 -29.19
C ARG A 78 -14.20 -1.99 -28.11
N ARG A 79 -14.64 -2.33 -26.88
CA ARG A 79 -14.72 -1.39 -25.73
C ARG A 79 -13.41 -0.63 -25.53
N TRP A 80 -12.29 -1.31 -25.73
CA TRP A 80 -10.93 -0.80 -25.49
C TRP A 80 -10.24 -0.35 -26.79
N SER A 81 -10.99 0.23 -27.73
CA SER A 81 -10.55 0.69 -29.06
C SER A 81 -10.20 -0.40 -30.08
N SER A 82 -9.81 -1.61 -29.66
CA SER A 82 -9.52 -2.74 -30.57
C SER A 82 -10.04 -4.06 -30.01
N GLU A 83 -10.42 -4.98 -30.89
CA GLU A 83 -10.72 -6.38 -30.56
C GLU A 83 -9.47 -7.28 -30.50
N ARG A 84 -8.35 -6.85 -31.11
CA ARG A 84 -7.12 -7.64 -31.26
C ARG A 84 -5.87 -6.80 -31.10
N ILE A 85 -4.86 -7.35 -30.43
CA ILE A 85 -3.50 -6.80 -30.40
C ILE A 85 -2.55 -7.87 -30.93
N ASP A 86 -1.92 -7.60 -32.07
CA ASP A 86 -1.02 -8.56 -32.72
C ASP A 86 0.35 -8.62 -32.03
N LEU A 87 0.99 -9.79 -32.11
CA LEU A 87 2.44 -9.87 -31.98
C LEU A 87 3.08 -9.10 -33.14
N PRO A 88 4.09 -8.24 -32.90
CA PRO A 88 4.75 -7.52 -33.97
C PRO A 88 5.38 -8.46 -35.02
N PRO A 89 5.45 -8.04 -36.30
CA PRO A 89 6.06 -8.85 -37.36
C PRO A 89 7.46 -9.34 -37.00
N GLY A 90 7.72 -10.64 -37.21
CA GLY A 90 9.01 -11.28 -36.92
C GLY A 90 9.27 -11.63 -35.46
N VAL A 91 8.39 -11.26 -34.53
CA VAL A 91 8.50 -11.67 -33.12
C VAL A 91 8.09 -13.14 -32.99
N GLU A 92 8.96 -13.92 -32.33
CA GLU A 92 8.67 -15.27 -31.88
C GLU A 92 8.86 -15.38 -30.37
N VAL A 93 7.92 -16.03 -29.68
CA VAL A 93 8.00 -16.26 -28.23
C VAL A 93 8.23 -17.74 -27.99
N ALA A 94 9.45 -18.10 -27.57
CA ALA A 94 9.84 -19.48 -27.32
C ALA A 94 9.06 -20.13 -26.15
N PRO A 95 8.96 -21.47 -26.10
CA PRO A 95 8.51 -22.17 -24.90
C PRO A 95 9.21 -21.65 -23.64
N ASN A 96 8.44 -21.53 -22.56
CA ASN A 96 8.79 -20.93 -21.27
C ASN A 96 9.14 -19.43 -21.27
N ALA A 97 9.19 -18.76 -22.42
CA ALA A 97 9.45 -17.32 -22.46
C ALA A 97 8.20 -16.51 -22.09
N LEU A 98 8.43 -15.33 -21.53
CA LEU A 98 7.41 -14.31 -21.28
C LEU A 98 7.33 -13.36 -22.47
N TYR A 99 6.14 -12.83 -22.75
CA TYR A 99 5.96 -11.70 -23.65
C TYR A 99 4.95 -10.70 -23.09
N THR A 100 5.32 -9.43 -23.13
CA THR A 100 4.47 -8.31 -22.70
C THR A 100 3.98 -7.55 -23.92
N PHE A 101 2.66 -7.55 -24.12
CA PHE A 101 1.99 -6.71 -25.09
C PHE A 101 1.80 -5.32 -24.48
N THR A 102 2.26 -4.27 -25.15
CA THR A 102 2.02 -2.88 -24.77
C THR A 102 1.21 -2.21 -25.87
N PHE A 103 0.11 -1.56 -25.50
CA PHE A 103 -0.83 -0.95 -26.44
C PHE A 103 -1.62 0.16 -25.74
N ASP A 104 -2.25 1.01 -26.55
CA ASP A 104 -3.06 2.11 -26.07
C ASP A 104 -4.54 1.74 -26.11
N VAL A 105 -5.27 2.16 -25.08
CA VAL A 105 -6.72 1.98 -24.97
C VAL A 105 -7.40 3.31 -24.70
N ALA A 106 -8.59 3.47 -25.24
CA ALA A 106 -9.51 4.53 -24.86
C ALA A 106 -10.92 3.94 -24.79
N VAL A 107 -11.71 4.41 -23.82
CA VAL A 107 -13.15 4.16 -23.76
C VAL A 107 -13.85 5.40 -24.31
N SER A 108 -14.35 5.32 -25.55
CA SER A 108 -15.05 6.44 -26.20
C SER A 108 -16.54 6.50 -25.88
N ASP A 109 -17.11 5.38 -25.43
CA ASP A 109 -18.55 5.24 -25.16
C ASP A 109 -18.77 4.32 -23.96
N ALA A 110 -19.24 4.90 -22.85
CA ALA A 110 -19.49 4.17 -21.61
C ALA A 110 -20.72 3.26 -21.66
N ARG A 111 -21.57 3.32 -22.71
CA ARG A 111 -22.77 2.46 -22.83
C ARG A 111 -22.45 0.97 -22.91
N TYR A 112 -21.21 0.62 -23.24
CA TYR A 112 -20.72 -0.76 -23.25
C TYR A 112 -20.17 -1.24 -21.91
N CYS A 113 -20.26 -0.39 -20.89
CA CYS A 113 -19.91 -0.68 -19.51
C CYS A 113 -21.17 -0.82 -18.66
N ARG A 114 -21.02 -1.38 -17.46
CA ARG A 114 -22.11 -1.54 -16.53
C ARG A 114 -22.38 -0.18 -15.87
N ALA A 115 -23.62 0.31 -15.97
CA ALA A 115 -24.04 1.47 -15.21
C ALA A 115 -23.97 1.18 -13.69
N THR A 116 -23.52 2.16 -12.92
CA THR A 116 -23.51 2.09 -11.45
C THR A 116 -24.75 2.79 -10.88
N ALA A 117 -24.88 2.86 -9.55
CA ALA A 117 -25.89 3.70 -8.91
C ALA A 117 -25.63 5.21 -9.12
N ASN A 118 -24.45 5.58 -9.62
CA ASN A 118 -24.06 6.94 -9.94
C ASN A 118 -23.98 7.09 -11.46
N ASP A 119 -24.87 7.89 -12.05
CA ASP A 119 -24.98 8.05 -13.51
C ASP A 119 -23.70 8.58 -14.20
N GLN A 120 -22.79 9.16 -13.42
CA GLN A 120 -21.50 9.70 -13.89
C GLN A 120 -20.33 8.70 -13.82
N VAL A 121 -20.55 7.51 -13.26
CA VAL A 121 -19.55 6.44 -13.10
C VAL A 121 -20.03 5.18 -13.80
N SER A 122 -19.18 4.58 -14.62
CA SER A 122 -19.44 3.31 -15.29
C SER A 122 -18.36 2.28 -15.01
N ASP A 123 -18.78 1.05 -14.73
CA ASP A 123 -17.91 -0.09 -14.42
C ASP A 123 -17.55 -0.86 -15.69
N CYS A 124 -16.28 -0.83 -16.10
CA CYS A 124 -15.80 -1.49 -17.30
C CYS A 124 -14.84 -2.63 -16.94
N HIS A 125 -15.13 -3.86 -17.35
CA HIS A 125 -14.18 -4.96 -17.22
C HIS A 125 -13.08 -4.86 -18.29
N PHE A 126 -11.83 -4.73 -17.84
CA PHE A 126 -10.63 -4.89 -18.63
C PHE A 126 -10.18 -6.35 -18.54
N GLN A 127 -10.21 -7.05 -19.67
CA GLN A 127 -9.76 -8.43 -19.77
C GLN A 127 -9.30 -8.70 -21.19
N TRP A 128 -8.16 -9.36 -21.33
CA TRP A 128 -7.57 -9.74 -22.61
C TRP A 128 -7.09 -11.17 -22.50
N GLY A 129 -7.45 -12.01 -23.46
CA GLY A 129 -7.02 -13.41 -23.55
C GLY A 129 -5.97 -13.59 -24.65
N LEU A 130 -5.06 -14.54 -24.49
CA LEU A 130 -4.19 -14.97 -25.60
C LEU A 130 -4.93 -16.02 -26.43
N VAL A 131 -5.03 -15.76 -27.74
CA VAL A 131 -5.71 -16.62 -28.71
C VAL A 131 -4.72 -17.11 -29.76
N GLN A 132 -4.80 -18.40 -30.08
CA GLN A 132 -4.29 -18.92 -31.34
C GLN A 132 -5.42 -18.74 -32.37
N GLU A 133 -5.24 -17.79 -33.26
CA GLU A 133 -6.30 -17.27 -34.11
C GLU A 133 -6.96 -18.38 -34.95
N ARG A 134 -8.30 -18.41 -34.97
CA ARG A 134 -9.13 -19.46 -35.60
C ARG A 134 -8.94 -20.88 -35.06
N VAL A 135 -8.22 -21.05 -33.96
CA VAL A 135 -8.00 -22.36 -33.31
C VAL A 135 -8.64 -22.40 -31.93
N ALA A 136 -8.09 -21.68 -30.95
CA ALA A 136 -8.56 -21.72 -29.57
C ALA A 136 -8.05 -20.54 -28.74
N TRP A 137 -8.80 -20.21 -27.68
CA TRP A 137 -8.29 -19.40 -26.58
C TRP A 137 -7.38 -20.27 -25.72
N LEU A 138 -6.13 -19.84 -25.55
CA LEU A 138 -5.14 -20.57 -24.75
C LEU A 138 -5.29 -20.24 -23.26
N ASP A 139 -5.57 -18.97 -22.98
CA ASP A 139 -5.87 -18.45 -21.65
C ASP A 139 -6.68 -17.15 -21.82
N ARG A 140 -7.71 -16.93 -21.00
CA ARG A 140 -8.63 -15.77 -21.11
C ARG A 140 -8.17 -14.54 -20.32
N GLY A 141 -7.13 -14.66 -19.50
CA GLY A 141 -6.66 -13.60 -18.61
C GLY A 141 -7.63 -13.35 -17.45
N VAL A 142 -7.25 -12.41 -16.58
CA VAL A 142 -8.00 -12.08 -15.37
C VAL A 142 -8.83 -10.81 -15.60
N PRO A 143 -10.13 -10.80 -15.27
CA PRO A 143 -10.93 -9.59 -15.36
C PRO A 143 -10.52 -8.59 -14.27
N THR A 144 -10.33 -7.33 -14.66
CA THR A 144 -10.12 -6.22 -13.71
C THR A 144 -11.19 -5.16 -13.92
N LEU A 145 -11.76 -4.68 -12.83
CA LEU A 145 -12.71 -3.58 -12.85
C LEU A 145 -11.96 -2.26 -13.06
N VAL A 146 -12.37 -1.50 -14.07
CA VAL A 146 -11.92 -0.13 -14.33
C VAL A 146 -13.13 0.78 -14.26
N GLU A 147 -13.11 1.72 -13.32
CA GLU A 147 -14.10 2.79 -13.24
C GLU A 147 -13.82 3.80 -14.34
N VAL A 148 -14.81 4.04 -15.21
CA VAL A 148 -14.76 5.08 -16.22
C VAL A 148 -15.62 6.25 -15.76
N PHE A 149 -15.02 7.44 -15.82
CA PHE A 149 -15.60 8.66 -15.31
C PHE A 149 -15.52 9.79 -16.34
N ASP A 150 -16.52 10.66 -16.39
CA ASP A 150 -16.45 11.91 -17.15
C ASP A 150 -16.08 13.09 -16.24
N ALA A 151 -14.86 13.59 -16.41
CA ALA A 151 -14.32 14.72 -15.66
C ALA A 151 -14.25 15.95 -16.57
N PRO A 152 -15.24 16.87 -16.53
CA PRO A 152 -15.24 18.06 -17.38
C PRO A 152 -14.01 18.95 -17.15
N VAL A 153 -13.83 19.96 -17.98
CA VAL A 153 -12.81 20.98 -17.73
C VAL A 153 -13.47 22.11 -16.95
N VAL A 154 -13.06 22.25 -15.69
CA VAL A 154 -13.52 23.31 -14.79
C VAL A 154 -12.30 24.07 -14.28
N ARG A 155 -12.35 25.41 -14.35
CA ARG A 155 -11.33 26.27 -13.73
C ARG A 155 -11.74 26.56 -12.30
N SER A 156 -10.78 26.67 -11.39
CA SER A 156 -11.10 27.07 -10.01
C SER A 156 -11.73 28.47 -10.01
N PRO A 157 -12.99 28.60 -9.57
CA PRO A 157 -13.65 29.90 -9.44
C PRO A 157 -13.27 30.61 -8.12
N ALA A 158 -12.40 30.00 -7.30
CA ALA A 158 -11.83 30.58 -6.08
C ALA A 158 -10.30 30.38 -6.12
N PRO A 159 -9.54 31.27 -6.78
CA PRO A 159 -8.10 31.10 -6.93
C PRO A 159 -7.38 31.10 -5.56
N PRO A 160 -6.26 30.36 -5.42
CA PRO A 160 -5.45 30.33 -4.19
C PRO A 160 -5.01 31.73 -3.76
N VAL A 161 -5.23 32.11 -2.50
CA VAL A 161 -4.75 33.38 -1.91
C VAL A 161 -3.24 33.36 -1.58
N ALA A 162 -2.66 32.16 -1.50
CA ALA A 162 -1.25 31.91 -1.28
C ALA A 162 -0.89 30.55 -1.94
N PRO A 163 0.40 30.27 -2.24
CA PRO A 163 0.80 28.94 -2.69
C PRO A 163 0.71 27.91 -1.56
N PRO A 164 0.55 26.60 -1.87
CA PRO A 164 0.68 25.52 -0.89
C PRO A 164 2.05 25.54 -0.21
N VAL A 165 2.10 25.11 1.05
CA VAL A 165 3.36 25.00 1.79
C VAL A 165 4.21 23.90 1.18
N ALA A 166 5.47 24.20 0.87
CA ALA A 166 6.40 23.21 0.38
C ALA A 166 6.73 22.19 1.47
N VAL A 167 6.88 20.93 1.08
CA VAL A 167 7.20 19.81 1.99
C VAL A 167 8.40 19.03 1.47
N ASP A 168 9.12 18.39 2.38
CA ASP A 168 10.21 17.48 2.03
C ASP A 168 9.66 16.18 1.43
N PRO A 169 9.93 15.85 0.16
CA PRO A 169 9.50 14.60 -0.44
C PRO A 169 10.00 13.36 0.32
N GLY A 170 11.15 13.46 1.00
CA GLY A 170 11.71 12.39 1.83
C GLY A 170 10.82 11.98 3.01
N ALA A 171 9.90 12.85 3.45
CA ALA A 171 8.94 12.55 4.51
C ALA A 171 7.77 11.66 4.06
N PHE A 172 7.56 11.46 2.74
CA PHE A 172 6.39 10.77 2.17
C PHE A 172 6.74 9.40 1.57
N THR A 173 7.88 8.83 1.96
CA THR A 173 8.34 7.50 1.56
C THR A 173 7.58 6.39 2.28
N ALA A 174 7.69 5.16 1.80
CA ALA A 174 7.05 4.00 2.45
C ALA A 174 7.55 3.78 3.89
N ALA A 175 8.81 4.19 4.17
CA ALA A 175 9.40 4.09 5.50
C ALA A 175 8.94 5.22 6.44
N ASN A 176 8.76 6.43 5.92
CA ASN A 176 8.57 7.63 6.73
C ASN A 176 7.11 8.04 6.90
N PHE A 177 6.18 7.52 6.11
CA PHE A 177 4.76 7.87 6.19
C PHE A 177 3.89 6.61 6.18
N ARG A 178 3.48 6.19 7.39
CA ARG A 178 2.64 5.01 7.62
C ARG A 178 1.48 5.44 8.48
N GLY A 179 0.28 5.46 7.93
CA GLY A 179 -0.87 5.98 8.64
C GLY A 179 -2.14 5.16 8.50
N ALA A 180 -3.17 5.67 9.16
CA ALA A 180 -4.50 5.12 9.10
C ALA A 180 -5.55 6.23 9.18
N ASN A 181 -6.67 6.00 8.51
CA ASN A 181 -7.86 6.79 8.65
C ASN A 181 -8.59 6.39 9.92
N VAL A 182 -8.90 7.39 10.73
CA VAL A 182 -9.59 7.26 12.01
C VAL A 182 -11.02 7.67 11.81
N LEU A 183 -11.93 6.76 12.11
CA LEU A 183 -13.36 7.02 12.08
C LEU A 183 -14.01 6.41 13.31
N MET A 184 -14.97 7.12 13.89
CA MET A 184 -15.93 6.52 14.81
C MET A 184 -17.33 6.65 14.22
N GLN A 185 -18.19 5.67 14.48
CA GLN A 185 -19.64 5.77 14.30
C GLN A 185 -20.25 4.87 15.37
N THR A 186 -20.71 5.47 16.48
CA THR A 186 -21.16 4.70 17.65
C THR A 186 -22.58 4.15 17.51
N TYR A 187 -23.33 4.57 16.49
CA TYR A 187 -24.71 4.14 16.26
C TYR A 187 -24.77 2.88 15.40
N GLY A 188 -25.37 1.79 15.89
CA GLY A 188 -25.63 0.59 15.08
C GLY A 188 -26.72 0.77 14.03
N ASP A 189 -27.47 1.88 14.06
CA ASP A 189 -28.50 2.24 13.10
C ASP A 189 -28.07 3.45 12.27
N ASN A 190 -27.75 3.21 10.99
CA ASN A 190 -27.29 4.26 10.07
C ASN A 190 -28.35 5.33 9.76
N ARG A 191 -29.61 5.13 10.16
CA ARG A 191 -30.64 6.18 10.09
C ARG A 191 -30.39 7.31 11.08
N LEU A 192 -29.66 7.03 12.17
CA LEU A 192 -29.20 8.02 13.13
C LEU A 192 -28.05 8.81 12.53
N CYS A 193 -28.15 10.14 12.56
CA CYS A 193 -27.13 11.02 12.01
C CYS A 193 -26.61 12.06 12.98
N ASP A 194 -26.46 11.71 14.26
CA ASP A 194 -25.70 12.59 15.12
C ASP A 194 -24.23 12.62 14.68
N HIS A 195 -23.78 13.75 14.14
CA HIS A 195 -22.40 13.87 13.66
C HIS A 195 -21.39 14.01 14.81
N THR A 196 -21.85 14.18 16.06
CA THR A 196 -20.94 14.35 17.22
C THR A 196 -20.31 13.06 17.72
N ALA A 197 -20.86 11.87 17.39
CA ALA A 197 -20.20 10.59 17.69
C ALA A 197 -19.41 10.02 16.51
N TRP A 198 -19.06 10.88 15.55
CA TRP A 198 -18.10 10.54 14.50
C TRP A 198 -16.65 10.59 14.97
N LEU A 199 -16.42 11.23 16.11
CA LEU A 199 -15.10 11.41 16.70
C LEU A 199 -14.87 10.38 17.81
N PRO A 200 -13.71 9.70 17.84
CA PRO A 200 -13.36 8.81 18.93
C PRO A 200 -13.15 9.60 20.23
N GLU A 201 -13.55 9.02 21.36
CA GLU A 201 -13.39 9.61 22.68
C GLU A 201 -13.10 8.53 23.73
N GLY A 202 -12.61 8.94 24.91
CA GLY A 202 -12.37 8.03 26.02
C GLY A 202 -11.50 6.82 25.63
N GLY A 203 -11.99 5.62 25.94
CA GLY A 203 -11.31 4.36 25.65
C GLY A 203 -11.21 4.01 24.18
N ASP A 204 -12.12 4.50 23.32
CA ASP A 204 -12.03 4.27 21.88
C ASP A 204 -10.80 4.97 21.28
N ALA A 205 -10.52 6.19 21.74
CA ALA A 205 -9.32 6.92 21.36
C ALA A 205 -8.05 6.17 21.81
N ASP A 206 -8.07 5.57 23.00
CA ASP A 206 -6.95 4.77 23.52
C ASP A 206 -6.73 3.52 22.65
N LEU A 207 -7.79 2.78 22.30
CA LEU A 207 -7.71 1.61 21.43
C LEU A 207 -7.12 1.96 20.05
N ILE A 208 -7.51 3.09 19.47
CA ILE A 208 -6.97 3.56 18.18
C ILE A 208 -5.48 3.89 18.30
N ILE A 209 -5.09 4.67 19.32
CA ILE A 209 -3.72 5.14 19.49
C ILE A 209 -2.77 3.99 19.83
N ASP A 210 -3.16 3.11 20.75
CA ASP A 210 -2.36 1.96 21.14
C ASP A 210 -2.12 1.01 19.96
N ASN A 211 -3.15 0.74 19.16
CA ASN A 211 -3.00 -0.08 17.96
C ASN A 211 -2.17 0.60 16.87
N ALA A 212 -2.29 1.93 16.70
CA ALA A 212 -1.45 2.68 15.79
C ALA A 212 0.04 2.54 16.16
N VAL A 213 0.38 2.71 17.44
CA VAL A 213 1.74 2.53 17.95
C VAL A 213 2.20 1.08 17.78
N ALA A 214 1.36 0.09 18.12
CA ALA A 214 1.69 -1.32 17.97
C ALA A 214 2.02 -1.69 16.51
N MET A 215 1.26 -1.16 15.55
CA MET A 215 1.49 -1.33 14.12
C MET A 215 2.65 -0.49 13.56
N GLY A 216 3.22 0.43 14.35
CA GLY A 216 4.28 1.33 13.91
C GLY A 216 3.81 2.40 12.94
N LEU A 217 2.53 2.77 13.01
CA LEU A 217 2.01 3.95 12.31
C LEU A 217 2.53 5.22 12.98
N ASN A 218 2.66 6.30 12.21
CA ASN A 218 3.10 7.60 12.68
C ASN A 218 2.16 8.76 12.27
N VAL A 219 1.15 8.49 11.43
CA VAL A 219 0.16 9.48 11.00
C VAL A 219 -1.26 8.94 11.17
N LEU A 220 -2.15 9.76 11.73
CA LEU A 220 -3.58 9.49 11.82
C LEU A 220 -4.34 10.54 11.03
N ARG A 221 -5.21 10.13 10.10
CA ARG A 221 -6.07 11.02 9.34
C ARG A 221 -7.48 10.97 9.91
N MET A 222 -7.95 12.07 10.50
CA MET A 222 -9.20 12.13 11.23
C MET A 222 -10.18 13.08 10.55
N ALA A 223 -11.29 12.53 10.07
CA ALA A 223 -12.35 13.34 9.49
C ALA A 223 -13.18 14.04 10.56
N VAL A 224 -13.28 15.36 10.47
CA VAL A 224 -14.07 16.19 11.40
C VAL A 224 -15.24 16.77 10.62
N ILE A 225 -16.45 16.28 10.90
CA ILE A 225 -17.67 16.90 10.38
C ILE A 225 -17.84 18.25 11.07
N LEU A 226 -17.88 19.33 10.30
CA LEU A 226 -17.99 20.69 10.83
C LEU A 226 -19.45 21.03 11.17
N PRO A 227 -19.74 21.53 12.40
CA PRO A 227 -21.08 21.99 12.74
C PRO A 227 -21.54 23.13 11.83
N PRO A 228 -22.72 23.03 11.19
CA PRO A 228 -23.20 24.08 10.30
C PRO A 228 -23.80 25.25 11.07
N ARG A 229 -24.09 26.35 10.36
CA ARG A 229 -24.77 27.53 10.90
C ARG A 229 -26.11 27.19 11.55
N THR A 230 -26.85 26.27 10.94
CA THR A 230 -28.17 25.81 11.40
C THR A 230 -28.14 24.28 11.60
N PRO A 231 -27.81 23.80 12.81
CA PRO A 231 -27.78 22.38 13.13
C PRO A 231 -29.19 21.75 13.18
N GLY A 232 -29.32 20.52 12.68
CA GLY A 232 -30.48 19.68 13.00
C GLY A 232 -31.69 19.80 12.08
N ALA A 233 -31.53 20.26 10.84
CA ALA A 233 -32.51 20.05 9.78
C ALA A 233 -31.97 18.99 8.80
N PRO A 234 -32.64 17.83 8.64
CA PRO A 234 -32.27 16.87 7.60
C PRO A 234 -32.36 17.57 6.25
N SER A 235 -31.26 17.71 5.51
CA SER A 235 -31.31 18.21 4.14
C SER A 235 -31.44 17.07 3.14
N ASP A 236 -32.34 17.26 2.17
CA ASP A 236 -32.42 16.55 0.90
C ASP A 236 -32.25 15.03 0.97
N TRP A 237 -33.14 14.36 1.70
CA TRP A 237 -33.19 12.90 1.75
C TRP A 237 -33.29 12.30 0.34
N LEU A 238 -32.38 11.36 0.03
CA LEU A 238 -32.30 10.70 -1.27
C LEU A 238 -33.16 9.43 -1.30
N ALA A 239 -34.48 9.59 -1.37
CA ALA A 239 -35.46 8.50 -1.34
C ALA A 239 -35.15 7.34 -2.29
N ASP A 240 -34.72 7.67 -3.50
CA ASP A 240 -34.54 6.73 -4.60
C ASP A 240 -33.11 6.16 -4.67
N ASN A 241 -32.18 6.61 -3.81
CA ASN A 241 -30.81 6.12 -3.84
C ASN A 241 -30.67 4.82 -3.01
N PRO A 242 -30.35 3.66 -3.61
CA PRO A 242 -30.32 2.39 -2.90
C PRO A 242 -29.25 2.32 -1.80
N ARG A 243 -28.16 3.11 -1.93
CA ARG A 243 -27.04 3.15 -0.97
C ARG A 243 -27.31 4.10 0.19
N TYR A 244 -27.95 5.24 -0.07
CA TYR A 244 -28.07 6.31 0.92
C TYR A 244 -29.49 6.56 1.44
N ARG A 245 -30.53 5.91 0.89
CA ARG A 245 -31.93 6.07 1.34
C ARG A 245 -32.19 5.79 2.83
N TYR A 246 -31.28 5.10 3.52
CA TYR A 246 -31.40 4.81 4.95
C TYR A 246 -30.35 5.52 5.80
N VAL A 247 -29.42 6.26 5.20
CA VAL A 247 -28.46 7.05 5.95
C VAL A 247 -29.16 8.37 6.30
N CYS A 248 -29.04 8.87 7.53
CA CYS A 248 -29.65 10.15 7.95
C CYS A 248 -31.14 10.32 7.62
N ALA A 249 -31.88 9.21 7.57
CA ALA A 249 -33.22 9.17 6.98
C ALA A 249 -34.35 9.29 8.00
N ASP A 250 -34.03 9.39 9.30
CA ASP A 250 -35.03 9.52 10.36
C ASP A 250 -35.33 11.00 10.66
N PRO A 251 -36.51 11.52 10.26
CA PRO A 251 -36.86 12.93 10.46
C PRO A 251 -37.03 13.31 11.94
N ASP A 252 -37.23 12.33 12.83
CA ASP A 252 -37.36 12.55 14.27
C ASP A 252 -35.98 12.61 14.96
N LYS A 253 -34.89 12.32 14.24
CA LYS A 253 -33.51 12.27 14.73
C LYS A 253 -32.64 13.29 14.02
N LYS A 254 -32.49 14.46 14.65
CA LYS A 254 -31.67 15.57 14.13
C LYS A 254 -30.21 15.16 13.90
N GLU A 255 -29.61 15.71 12.84
CA GLU A 255 -28.22 15.50 12.40
C GLU A 255 -27.12 15.88 13.44
N TRP A 256 -27.48 16.53 14.54
CA TRP A 256 -26.51 17.00 15.55
C TRP A 256 -26.98 16.70 16.98
N GLY A 257 -27.79 15.64 17.11
CA GLY A 257 -28.40 15.27 18.39
C GLY A 257 -29.41 16.31 18.87
N ALA A 258 -29.60 16.39 20.19
CA ALA A 258 -30.57 17.30 20.81
C ALA A 258 -30.08 18.75 20.89
N GLU A 259 -28.76 18.98 20.84
CA GLU A 259 -28.19 20.31 20.91
C GLU A 259 -28.38 21.06 19.58
N THR A 260 -28.84 22.31 19.68
CA THR A 260 -29.11 23.18 18.52
C THR A 260 -28.35 24.50 18.61
N ASN A 261 -27.76 24.81 19.77
CA ASN A 261 -26.86 25.93 19.93
C ASN A 261 -25.52 25.63 19.25
N ARG A 262 -25.32 26.29 18.12
CA ARG A 262 -24.11 26.18 17.32
C ARG A 262 -22.82 26.39 18.11
N ALA A 263 -22.77 27.38 19.00
CA ALA A 263 -21.54 27.67 19.76
C ALA A 263 -21.17 26.51 20.70
N VAL A 264 -22.18 25.91 21.34
CA VAL A 264 -21.99 24.75 22.21
C VAL A 264 -21.51 23.54 21.39
N LEU A 265 -22.12 23.27 20.23
CA LEU A 265 -21.70 22.18 19.34
C LEU A 265 -20.26 22.35 18.85
N VAL A 266 -19.89 23.55 18.40
CA VAL A 266 -18.53 23.83 17.93
C VAL A 266 -17.52 23.62 19.05
N GLN A 267 -17.81 24.09 20.27
CA GLN A 267 -16.93 23.86 21.43
C GLN A 267 -16.84 22.37 21.80
N GLY A 268 -17.94 21.64 21.72
CA GLY A 268 -17.95 20.19 21.95
C GLY A 268 -17.08 19.43 20.94
N VAL A 269 -17.21 19.73 19.65
CA VAL A 269 -16.38 19.15 18.59
C VAL A 269 -14.90 19.48 18.80
N ILE A 270 -14.57 20.75 19.07
CA ILE A 270 -13.20 21.18 19.37
C ILE A 270 -12.66 20.40 20.58
N GLY A 271 -13.44 20.26 21.66
CA GLY A 271 -13.02 19.54 22.85
C GLY A 271 -12.69 18.06 22.59
N LYS A 272 -13.49 17.38 21.76
CA LYS A 272 -13.23 15.99 21.35
C LYS A 272 -11.96 15.86 20.49
N VAL A 273 -11.81 16.74 19.49
CA VAL A 273 -10.61 16.78 18.64
C VAL A 273 -9.36 17.06 19.48
N GLN A 274 -9.43 18.01 20.42
CA GLN A 274 -8.32 18.35 21.31
C GLN A 274 -7.90 17.14 22.16
N SER A 275 -8.86 16.48 22.81
CA SER A 275 -8.59 15.28 23.62
C SER A 275 -7.90 14.17 22.81
N PHE A 276 -8.36 13.91 21.58
CA PHE A 276 -7.73 12.92 20.70
C PHE A 276 -6.32 13.34 20.27
N MET A 277 -6.14 14.60 19.85
CA MET A 277 -4.86 15.11 19.38
C MET A 277 -3.82 15.19 20.50
N ASP A 278 -4.22 15.48 21.74
CA ASP A 278 -3.34 15.46 22.91
C ASP A 278 -2.77 14.06 23.13
N LYS A 279 -3.64 13.05 23.19
CA LYS A 279 -3.25 11.64 23.34
C LYS A 279 -2.35 11.19 22.17
N ALA A 280 -2.71 11.53 20.93
CA ALA A 280 -1.90 11.22 19.76
C ALA A 280 -0.51 11.87 19.84
N GLY A 281 -0.45 13.14 20.25
CA GLY A 281 0.80 13.87 20.42
C GLY A 281 1.68 13.30 21.54
N ASP A 282 1.10 12.87 22.65
CA ASP A 282 1.83 12.19 23.74
C ASP A 282 2.39 10.82 23.31
N ALA A 283 1.69 10.13 22.41
CA ALA A 283 2.17 8.90 21.78
C ALA A 283 3.16 9.14 20.62
N GLY A 284 3.52 10.40 20.32
CA GLY A 284 4.43 10.74 19.23
C GLY A 284 3.82 10.64 17.82
N LEU A 285 2.49 10.50 17.72
CA LEU A 285 1.76 10.43 16.46
C LEU A 285 1.46 11.84 15.93
N LYS A 286 1.40 11.93 14.60
CA LYS A 286 0.99 13.11 13.86
C LYS A 286 -0.44 12.96 13.35
N VAL A 287 -1.18 14.06 13.23
CA VAL A 287 -2.60 14.06 12.88
C VAL A 287 -2.85 14.96 11.68
N ILE A 288 -3.52 14.42 10.67
CA ILE A 288 -4.12 15.18 9.57
C ILE A 288 -5.59 15.39 9.92
N LEU A 289 -6.01 16.64 10.02
CA LEU A 289 -7.42 16.98 10.24
C LEU A 289 -8.10 17.20 8.89
N VAL A 290 -9.16 16.43 8.62
CA VAL A 290 -10.00 16.64 7.44
C VAL A 290 -11.15 17.57 7.79
N LEU A 291 -11.30 18.65 7.02
CA LEU A 291 -12.40 19.60 7.14
C LEU A 291 -13.59 19.08 6.33
N ASP A 292 -14.49 18.32 6.94
CA ASP A 292 -15.64 17.71 6.25
C ASP A 292 -16.97 18.32 6.72
N GLY A 293 -18.10 17.87 6.17
CA GLY A 293 -19.45 18.36 6.45
C GLY A 293 -19.99 19.36 5.42
N TYR A 294 -19.26 19.60 4.33
CA TYR A 294 -19.71 20.46 3.23
C TYR A 294 -19.47 19.84 1.85
N THR A 295 -20.18 20.30 0.81
CA THR A 295 -19.96 19.80 -0.56
C THR A 295 -19.89 20.92 -1.59
N LYS A 296 -20.94 21.75 -1.68
CA LYS A 296 -21.03 22.88 -2.63
C LYS A 296 -20.75 24.20 -1.94
N HIS A 297 -20.56 25.26 -2.71
CA HIS A 297 -20.16 26.55 -2.15
C HIS A 297 -21.29 27.19 -1.32
N ASP A 298 -22.47 27.27 -1.91
CA ASP A 298 -23.64 28.02 -1.43
C ASP A 298 -24.93 27.18 -1.42
N ALA A 299 -24.81 25.86 -1.62
CA ALA A 299 -25.92 24.91 -1.61
C ALA A 299 -25.57 23.69 -0.77
N ASN A 300 -26.61 23.03 -0.24
CA ASN A 300 -26.45 21.74 0.42
C ASN A 300 -26.38 20.62 -0.62
N CYS A 301 -25.85 19.49 -0.19
CA CYS A 301 -25.85 18.26 -0.96
C CYS A 301 -26.05 17.11 0.02
N TYR A 302 -27.27 16.57 0.03
CA TYR A 302 -27.67 15.55 1.00
C TYR A 302 -27.47 16.08 2.44
N TRP A 303 -26.95 15.30 3.40
CA TRP A 303 -26.70 15.80 4.76
C TRP A 303 -25.53 16.80 4.85
N LYS A 304 -24.62 16.82 3.87
CA LYS A 304 -23.50 17.78 3.82
C LYS A 304 -24.04 19.16 3.45
N LYS A 305 -23.65 20.19 4.22
CA LYS A 305 -24.11 21.56 4.02
C LYS A 305 -23.28 22.31 2.97
N SER A 306 -23.52 23.61 2.83
CA SER A 306 -22.68 24.48 2.01
C SER A 306 -21.39 24.88 2.73
N PHE A 307 -20.35 25.25 1.98
CA PHE A 307 -19.16 25.91 2.54
C PHE A 307 -19.55 27.14 3.38
N LEU A 308 -20.51 27.95 2.90
CA LEU A 308 -20.98 29.15 3.63
C LEU A 308 -21.62 28.83 4.99
N ASP A 309 -22.21 27.65 5.14
CA ASP A 309 -22.81 27.22 6.40
C ASP A 309 -21.77 26.74 7.41
N VAL A 310 -20.69 26.10 6.96
CA VAL A 310 -19.67 25.54 7.85
C VAL A 310 -18.47 26.46 8.08
N ARG A 311 -18.30 27.51 7.25
CA ARG A 311 -17.13 28.41 7.22
C ARG A 311 -16.66 28.85 8.61
N ASP A 312 -17.57 29.42 9.40
CA ASP A 312 -17.24 29.98 10.70
C ASP A 312 -16.81 28.90 11.71
N SER A 313 -17.33 27.67 11.57
CA SER A 313 -16.94 26.53 12.41
C SER A 313 -15.57 25.99 11.99
N ALA A 314 -15.29 25.95 10.68
CA ALA A 314 -13.96 25.65 10.17
C ALA A 314 -12.93 26.67 10.65
N GLU A 315 -13.25 27.97 10.60
CA GLU A 315 -12.37 29.04 11.09
C GLU A 315 -12.02 28.86 12.57
N ALA A 316 -13.00 28.51 13.41
CA ALA A 316 -12.78 28.23 14.82
C ALA A 316 -11.85 27.00 15.03
N LEU A 317 -12.06 25.92 14.26
CA LEU A 317 -11.22 24.73 14.30
C LEU A 317 -9.77 25.05 13.89
N ILE A 318 -9.59 25.75 12.76
CA ILE A 318 -8.27 26.13 12.22
C ILE A 318 -7.50 27.00 13.23
N LYS A 319 -8.15 28.04 13.79
CA LYS A 319 -7.52 28.92 14.77
C LYS A 319 -7.10 28.18 16.04
N THR A 320 -7.87 27.18 16.45
CA THR A 320 -7.58 26.38 17.65
C THR A 320 -6.38 25.46 17.43
N PHE A 321 -6.36 24.72 16.31
CA PHE A 321 -5.40 23.62 16.14
C PHE A 321 -4.15 23.97 15.34
N LYS A 322 -4.06 25.13 14.69
CA LYS A 322 -2.88 25.52 13.89
C LYS A 322 -1.56 25.59 14.69
N THR A 323 -1.60 25.60 16.02
CA THR A 323 -0.39 25.56 16.87
C THR A 323 -0.25 24.24 17.62
N HIS A 324 -1.14 23.27 17.38
CA HIS A 324 -1.13 22.01 18.09
C HIS A 324 0.07 21.15 17.64
N ARG A 325 0.88 20.66 18.59
CA ARG A 325 2.12 19.90 18.29
C ARG A 325 1.90 18.65 17.44
N ALA A 326 0.72 18.05 17.52
CA ALA A 326 0.36 16.85 16.75
C ALA A 326 -0.13 17.17 15.33
N LEU A 327 -0.53 18.40 15.02
CA LEU A 327 -1.02 18.73 13.67
C LEU A 327 0.09 18.53 12.64
N LEU A 328 -0.22 17.78 11.59
CA LEU A 328 0.66 17.55 10.44
C LEU A 328 0.24 18.38 9.24
N ALA A 329 -1.04 18.31 8.89
CA ALA A 329 -1.58 18.92 7.70
C ALA A 329 -3.09 19.12 7.83
N TRP A 330 -3.63 19.99 6.97
CA TRP A 330 -5.06 20.14 6.74
C TRP A 330 -5.43 19.37 5.46
N ASP A 331 -6.29 18.36 5.60
CA ASP A 331 -6.98 17.83 4.44
C ASP A 331 -8.22 18.69 4.22
N VAL A 332 -8.22 19.45 3.12
CA VAL A 332 -9.22 20.49 2.88
C VAL A 332 -10.61 19.88 2.73
N MET A 333 -10.70 18.66 2.17
CA MET A 333 -11.96 17.92 2.05
C MET A 333 -11.73 16.45 1.70
N ASN A 334 -12.48 15.55 2.32
CA ASN A 334 -12.52 14.14 1.95
C ASN A 334 -13.35 13.94 0.67
N GLU A 335 -12.73 13.46 -0.41
CA GLU A 335 -13.42 13.00 -1.63
C GLU A 335 -14.49 13.99 -2.12
N PRO A 336 -14.14 15.26 -2.38
CA PRO A 336 -15.12 16.30 -2.64
C PRO A 336 -16.00 15.98 -3.84
N MET A 337 -15.40 15.53 -4.95
CA MET A 337 -16.16 15.26 -6.16
C MET A 337 -16.83 13.89 -6.11
N TRP A 338 -16.13 12.85 -5.63
CA TRP A 338 -16.75 11.53 -5.45
C TRP A 338 -17.98 11.59 -4.54
N ASN A 339 -17.93 12.30 -3.41
CA ASN A 339 -19.11 12.48 -2.53
C ASN A 339 -20.24 13.20 -3.25
N ALA A 340 -19.94 14.29 -3.97
CA ALA A 340 -20.95 15.05 -4.69
C ALA A 340 -21.65 14.20 -5.77
N VAL A 341 -20.89 13.36 -6.47
CA VAL A 341 -21.41 12.39 -7.45
C VAL A 341 -22.26 11.32 -6.75
N ALA A 342 -21.74 10.72 -5.67
CA ALA A 342 -22.40 9.65 -4.93
C ALA A 342 -23.74 10.07 -4.31
N PHE A 343 -23.86 11.36 -3.96
CA PHE A 343 -25.10 11.96 -3.45
C PHE A 343 -26.00 12.55 -4.55
N GLY A 344 -25.69 12.36 -5.84
CA GLY A 344 -26.53 12.81 -6.95
C GLY A 344 -26.61 14.33 -7.11
N CYS A 345 -25.61 15.05 -6.59
CA CYS A 345 -25.57 16.51 -6.53
C CYS A 345 -24.89 17.16 -7.73
N VAL A 346 -24.26 16.39 -8.60
CA VAL A 346 -23.56 16.89 -9.78
C VAL A 346 -24.33 16.50 -11.03
N ARG A 347 -25.01 17.45 -11.66
CA ARG A 347 -25.83 17.23 -12.87
C ARG A 347 -25.44 18.14 -14.03
N SER A 348 -24.57 19.11 -13.77
CA SER A 348 -24.15 20.13 -14.73
C SER A 348 -22.70 20.55 -14.45
N THR A 349 -22.05 21.19 -15.43
CA THR A 349 -20.73 21.80 -15.25
C THR A 349 -20.72 22.86 -14.12
N ASP A 350 -21.83 23.54 -13.89
CA ASP A 350 -21.96 24.53 -12.81
C ASP A 350 -21.93 23.87 -11.43
N ASP A 351 -22.45 22.64 -11.29
CA ASP A 351 -22.34 21.88 -10.05
C ASP A 351 -20.88 21.49 -9.77
N TYR A 352 -20.14 21.04 -10.80
CA TYR A 352 -18.70 20.80 -10.67
C TYR A 352 -17.98 22.07 -10.24
N ALA A 353 -18.29 23.22 -10.87
CA ALA A 353 -17.71 24.50 -10.51
C ALA A 353 -18.03 24.90 -9.07
N SER A 354 -19.24 24.64 -8.58
CA SER A 354 -19.63 24.92 -7.19
C SER A 354 -18.87 24.06 -6.17
N VAL A 355 -18.64 22.76 -6.47
CA VAL A 355 -17.81 21.88 -5.62
C VAL A 355 -16.36 22.38 -5.60
N VAL A 356 -15.77 22.65 -6.78
CA VAL A 356 -14.39 23.18 -6.87
C VAL A 356 -14.28 24.52 -6.15
N ARG A 357 -15.30 25.39 -6.24
CA ARG A 357 -15.36 26.67 -5.51
C ARG A 357 -15.37 26.45 -4.00
N ALA A 358 -16.13 25.49 -3.51
CA ALA A 358 -16.24 25.19 -2.08
C ALA A 358 -14.88 24.79 -1.50
N VAL A 359 -14.20 23.83 -2.16
CA VAL A 359 -12.87 23.36 -1.75
C VAL A 359 -11.83 24.49 -1.84
N GLY A 360 -11.80 25.25 -2.93
CA GLY A 360 -10.90 26.40 -3.07
C GLY A 360 -11.15 27.48 -2.02
N SER A 361 -12.42 27.71 -1.64
CA SER A 361 -12.77 28.68 -0.58
C SER A 361 -12.33 28.19 0.80
N MET A 362 -12.45 26.90 1.09
CA MET A 362 -11.95 26.30 2.33
C MET A 362 -10.42 26.35 2.40
N TYR A 363 -9.73 26.03 1.30
CA TYR A 363 -8.28 26.20 1.20
C TYR A 363 -7.86 27.65 1.54
N ASN A 364 -8.53 28.63 0.95
CA ASN A 364 -8.26 30.04 1.20
C ASN A 364 -8.49 30.44 2.66
N LEU A 365 -9.52 29.88 3.31
CA LEU A 365 -9.77 30.07 4.74
C LEU A 365 -8.66 29.45 5.61
N VAL A 366 -8.16 28.26 5.26
CA VAL A 366 -7.00 27.67 5.93
C VAL A 366 -5.78 28.60 5.77
N ARG A 367 -5.45 29.01 4.54
CA ARG A 367 -4.28 29.84 4.26
C ARG A 367 -4.35 31.24 4.89
N SER A 368 -5.53 31.81 5.10
CA SER A 368 -5.67 33.09 5.80
C SER A 368 -5.38 33.01 7.30
N HIS A 369 -5.36 31.82 7.89
CA HIS A 369 -5.14 31.63 9.33
C HIS A 369 -3.91 30.79 9.69
N ASP A 370 -3.45 29.95 8.77
CA ASP A 370 -2.33 29.04 8.94
C ASP A 370 -1.45 29.02 7.67
N ALA A 371 -0.26 29.61 7.79
CA ALA A 371 0.75 29.63 6.75
C ALA A 371 1.83 28.54 6.92
N LEU A 372 1.74 27.72 7.98
CA LEU A 372 2.79 26.78 8.37
C LEU A 372 2.49 25.35 7.92
N HIS A 373 1.24 24.92 8.06
CA HIS A 373 0.92 23.51 7.83
C HIS A 373 0.64 23.22 6.34
N PRO A 374 1.10 22.08 5.82
CA PRO A 374 0.72 21.55 4.52
C PRO A 374 -0.79 21.39 4.32
N THR A 375 -1.23 21.38 3.06
CA THR A 375 -2.60 21.05 2.66
C THR A 375 -2.64 19.83 1.74
N THR A 376 -3.75 19.11 1.74
CA THR A 376 -4.05 18.08 0.73
C THR A 376 -5.56 18.07 0.44
N VAL A 377 -5.96 17.35 -0.60
CA VAL A 377 -7.35 16.98 -0.88
C VAL A 377 -7.38 15.50 -1.24
N GLY A 378 -8.03 14.69 -0.41
CA GLY A 378 -8.28 13.29 -0.72
C GLY A 378 -9.30 13.13 -1.85
N GLU A 379 -9.03 12.29 -2.86
CA GLU A 379 -9.97 12.05 -3.98
C GLU A 379 -9.76 10.64 -4.56
N ALA A 380 -10.85 9.97 -4.91
CA ALA A 380 -10.83 8.58 -5.39
C ALA A 380 -10.50 8.47 -6.89
N GLN A 381 -11.23 9.19 -7.74
CA GLN A 381 -11.04 9.07 -9.19
C GLN A 381 -9.83 9.89 -9.64
N ILE A 382 -8.83 9.21 -10.21
CA ILE A 382 -7.58 9.84 -10.70
C ILE A 382 -7.83 11.04 -11.64
N PRO A 383 -8.77 10.99 -12.59
CA PRO A 383 -9.06 12.14 -13.47
C PRO A 383 -9.51 13.42 -12.74
N LEU A 384 -10.01 13.32 -11.51
CA LEU A 384 -10.51 14.44 -10.72
C LEU A 384 -9.40 15.16 -9.95
N LEU A 385 -8.25 14.50 -9.75
CA LEU A 385 -7.09 15.03 -9.04
C LEU A 385 -6.57 16.35 -9.64
N LYS A 386 -6.80 16.57 -10.95
CA LYS A 386 -6.42 17.81 -11.65
C LYS A 386 -6.99 19.08 -11.03
N TYR A 387 -8.14 19.01 -10.33
CA TYR A 387 -8.76 20.18 -9.70
C TYR A 387 -8.05 20.64 -8.43
N TRP A 388 -7.26 19.76 -7.80
CA TRP A 388 -6.71 19.96 -6.47
C TRP A 388 -5.21 20.30 -6.48
N LYS A 389 -4.56 20.19 -7.64
CA LYS A 389 -3.11 20.39 -7.81
C LYS A 389 -2.59 21.71 -7.25
N ASP A 390 -3.29 22.81 -7.48
CA ASP A 390 -2.81 24.15 -7.10
C ASP A 390 -3.05 24.50 -5.62
N ILE A 391 -3.74 23.62 -4.88
CA ILE A 391 -4.09 23.80 -3.46
C ILE A 391 -3.53 22.71 -2.55
N SER A 392 -2.77 21.75 -3.11
CA SER A 392 -2.20 20.62 -2.38
C SER A 392 -0.68 20.75 -2.26
N SER A 393 -0.17 20.60 -1.04
CA SER A 393 1.26 20.47 -0.73
C SER A 393 1.80 19.07 -1.05
N PHE A 394 0.93 18.06 -0.95
CA PHE A 394 1.19 16.68 -1.34
C PHE A 394 -0.12 16.08 -1.88
N ALA A 395 -0.03 15.06 -2.72
CA ALA A 395 -1.18 14.32 -3.23
C ALA A 395 -1.56 13.19 -2.26
N SER A 396 -2.86 13.02 -1.98
CA SER A 396 -3.40 11.92 -1.17
C SER A 396 -4.55 11.17 -1.87
N PRO A 397 -4.35 10.59 -3.07
CA PRO A 397 -5.40 9.86 -3.77
C PRO A 397 -5.88 8.62 -3.00
N HIS A 398 -7.16 8.28 -3.15
CA HIS A 398 -7.73 7.07 -2.57
C HIS A 398 -7.75 5.96 -3.61
N LEU A 399 -7.19 4.82 -3.27
CA LEU A 399 -6.89 3.73 -4.19
C LEU A 399 -7.47 2.43 -3.68
N TYR A 400 -8.64 2.07 -4.20
CA TYR A 400 -9.31 0.81 -3.90
C TYR A 400 -9.21 -0.12 -5.11
N VAL A 401 -8.18 -0.97 -5.12
CA VAL A 401 -8.01 -1.97 -6.19
C VAL A 401 -8.99 -3.11 -5.96
N ALA A 402 -9.86 -3.38 -6.93
CA ALA A 402 -10.87 -4.42 -6.83
C ALA A 402 -10.23 -5.83 -6.87
N ALA A 403 -10.43 -6.59 -5.80
CA ALA A 403 -10.08 -8.01 -5.70
C ALA A 403 -11.02 -8.66 -4.67
N ASN A 404 -11.31 -9.96 -4.82
CA ASN A 404 -12.13 -10.70 -3.85
C ASN A 404 -11.78 -12.19 -3.81
N SER A 405 -12.07 -12.84 -2.70
CA SER A 405 -11.74 -14.24 -2.42
C SER A 405 -12.42 -15.25 -3.37
N ARG A 406 -13.47 -14.86 -4.10
CA ARG A 406 -14.11 -15.71 -5.12
C ARG A 406 -13.35 -15.70 -6.45
N ASP A 407 -12.47 -14.73 -6.65
CA ASP A 407 -11.57 -14.65 -7.79
C ASP A 407 -10.13 -14.45 -7.29
N SER A 408 -9.53 -15.53 -6.80
CA SER A 408 -8.19 -15.50 -6.22
C SER A 408 -7.11 -15.04 -7.22
N ALA A 409 -7.34 -15.13 -8.52
CA ALA A 409 -6.41 -14.65 -9.54
C ALA A 409 -6.32 -13.11 -9.58
N SER A 410 -7.38 -12.41 -9.15
CA SER A 410 -7.38 -10.94 -9.02
C SER A 410 -6.38 -10.44 -7.96
N LEU A 411 -6.12 -11.23 -6.92
CA LEU A 411 -5.17 -10.92 -5.85
C LEU A 411 -3.75 -10.72 -6.38
N ASP A 412 -3.34 -11.53 -7.37
CA ASP A 412 -2.02 -11.45 -7.98
C ASP A 412 -1.83 -10.20 -8.86
N GLN A 413 -2.90 -9.46 -9.16
CA GLN A 413 -2.88 -8.28 -10.02
C GLN A 413 -2.75 -6.96 -9.25
N ILE A 414 -2.92 -6.97 -7.93
CA ILE A 414 -2.98 -5.77 -7.08
C ILE A 414 -1.82 -4.81 -7.35
N ASN A 415 -0.57 -5.27 -7.21
CA ASN A 415 0.62 -4.42 -7.34
C ASN A 415 0.76 -3.85 -8.76
N PHE A 416 0.27 -4.56 -9.79
CA PHE A 416 0.39 -4.10 -11.17
C PHE A 416 -0.65 -3.01 -11.49
N ILE A 417 -1.88 -3.17 -10.99
CA ILE A 417 -2.95 -2.16 -11.10
C ILE A 417 -2.58 -0.93 -10.27
N GLU A 418 -2.11 -1.13 -9.05
CA GLU A 418 -1.61 -0.08 -8.18
C GLU A 418 -0.47 0.69 -8.85
N ALA A 419 0.56 0.01 -9.35
CA ALA A 419 1.67 0.68 -10.02
C ALA A 419 1.21 1.46 -11.27
N ALA A 420 0.22 0.94 -12.01
CA ALA A 420 -0.38 1.65 -13.13
C ALA A 420 -1.12 2.92 -12.68
N ALA A 421 -1.88 2.83 -11.58
CA ALA A 421 -2.56 3.96 -10.95
C ALA A 421 -1.58 5.04 -10.50
N LEU A 422 -0.52 4.66 -9.75
CA LEU A 422 0.53 5.57 -9.31
C LEU A 422 1.20 6.29 -10.48
N ARG A 423 1.49 5.60 -11.59
CA ARG A 423 2.02 6.23 -12.80
C ARG A 423 1.04 7.22 -13.44
N GLN A 424 -0.27 6.96 -13.41
CA GLN A 424 -1.26 7.95 -13.87
C GLN A 424 -1.31 9.17 -12.94
N MET A 425 -1.28 8.95 -11.63
CA MET A 425 -1.28 10.05 -10.65
C MET A 425 -0.08 10.96 -10.83
N THR A 426 1.11 10.39 -11.03
CA THR A 426 2.33 11.14 -11.35
C THR A 426 2.20 11.92 -12.67
N ARG A 427 1.46 11.42 -13.67
CA ARG A 427 1.16 12.19 -14.89
C ARG A 427 0.22 13.38 -14.63
N GLU A 428 -0.81 13.22 -13.79
CA GLU A 428 -1.76 14.30 -13.49
C GLU A 428 -1.13 15.41 -12.63
N TYR A 429 -0.45 15.04 -11.52
CA TYR A 429 0.16 16.01 -10.62
C TYR A 429 1.55 16.50 -11.07
N GLY A 430 2.27 15.70 -11.86
CA GLY A 430 3.67 15.91 -12.19
C GLY A 430 4.62 15.18 -11.23
N ASN A 431 5.89 15.04 -11.65
CA ASN A 431 6.89 14.22 -10.94
C ASN A 431 7.38 14.81 -9.61
N THR A 432 7.12 16.10 -9.35
CA THR A 432 7.64 16.81 -8.17
C THR A 432 6.70 16.81 -6.98
N MET A 433 5.42 16.46 -7.19
CA MET A 433 4.42 16.44 -6.12
C MET A 433 4.67 15.22 -5.21
N PRO A 434 4.96 15.41 -3.90
CA PRO A 434 5.01 14.31 -2.94
C PRO A 434 3.67 13.59 -2.92
N LEU A 435 3.68 12.26 -2.79
CA LEU A 435 2.48 11.44 -2.95
C LEU A 435 2.42 10.39 -1.85
N VAL A 436 1.26 10.28 -1.21
CA VAL A 436 0.88 9.17 -0.32
C VAL A 436 -0.42 8.59 -0.83
N VAL A 437 -0.63 7.28 -0.70
CA VAL A 437 -1.98 6.74 -0.89
C VAL A 437 -2.82 7.12 0.33
N GLY A 438 -3.81 7.99 0.12
CA GLY A 438 -4.61 8.60 1.19
C GLY A 438 -5.61 7.65 1.84
N GLU A 439 -6.10 6.69 1.07
CA GLU A 439 -6.94 5.59 1.54
C GLU A 439 -6.71 4.37 0.67
N PHE A 440 -6.67 3.19 1.27
CA PHE A 440 -6.80 1.90 0.58
C PHE A 440 -7.29 0.85 1.58
N GLY A 441 -7.92 -0.21 1.08
CA GLY A 441 -8.39 -1.30 1.90
C GLY A 441 -9.24 -2.28 1.10
N SER A 442 -9.64 -3.37 1.75
CA SER A 442 -10.49 -4.40 1.18
C SER A 442 -11.68 -4.65 2.11
N GLN A 443 -12.85 -4.88 1.52
CA GLN A 443 -14.09 -5.26 2.23
C GLN A 443 -14.34 -6.77 2.23
N ASP A 444 -13.42 -7.57 1.68
CA ASP A 444 -13.63 -9.00 1.57
C ASP A 444 -13.92 -9.59 2.97
N PRO A 445 -14.88 -10.52 3.12
CA PRO A 445 -15.15 -11.08 4.44
C PRO A 445 -14.10 -12.11 4.88
N ASP A 446 -13.25 -12.62 3.98
CA ASP A 446 -12.21 -13.60 4.32
C ASP A 446 -10.98 -12.90 4.93
N PRO A 447 -10.65 -13.15 6.22
CA PRO A 447 -9.54 -12.51 6.88
C PRO A 447 -8.17 -12.86 6.28
N GLN A 448 -7.99 -14.07 5.75
CA GLN A 448 -6.73 -14.50 5.13
C GLN A 448 -6.54 -13.85 3.77
N PHE A 449 -7.62 -13.74 3.00
CA PHE A 449 -7.60 -12.99 1.75
C PHE A 449 -7.26 -11.52 1.99
N ASN A 450 -7.84 -10.89 3.02
CA ASN A 450 -7.49 -9.52 3.38
C ASN A 450 -6.02 -9.37 3.76
N GLU A 451 -5.47 -10.24 4.60
CA GLU A 451 -4.04 -10.18 4.93
C GLU A 451 -3.19 -10.20 3.65
N ALA A 452 -3.49 -11.11 2.72
CA ALA A 452 -2.78 -11.20 1.44
C ALA A 452 -3.00 -9.96 0.54
N TYR A 453 -4.20 -9.37 0.55
CA TYR A 453 -4.49 -8.11 -0.15
C TYR A 453 -3.58 -6.99 0.35
N TYR A 454 -3.56 -6.78 1.68
CA TYR A 454 -2.72 -5.77 2.31
C TYR A 454 -1.24 -6.05 2.09
N GLU A 455 -0.81 -7.31 2.14
CA GLU A 455 0.58 -7.70 1.86
C GLU A 455 1.02 -7.24 0.47
N ARG A 456 0.24 -7.60 -0.55
CA ARG A 456 0.52 -7.26 -1.95
C ARG A 456 0.55 -5.75 -2.16
N PHE A 457 -0.46 -5.05 -1.67
CA PHE A 457 -0.55 -3.59 -1.80
C PHE A 457 0.63 -2.89 -1.09
N LEU A 458 0.95 -3.25 0.15
CA LEU A 458 2.06 -2.66 0.90
C LEU A 458 3.42 -2.97 0.27
N ASP A 459 3.59 -4.13 -0.37
CA ASP A 459 4.79 -4.44 -1.16
C ASP A 459 4.89 -3.54 -2.39
N GLY A 460 3.77 -3.30 -3.10
CA GLY A 460 3.73 -2.37 -4.23
C GLY A 460 4.11 -0.95 -3.83
N LEU A 461 3.60 -0.46 -2.69
CA LEU A 461 3.99 0.83 -2.11
C LEU A 461 5.47 0.89 -1.70
N THR A 462 6.00 -0.20 -1.14
CA THR A 462 7.43 -0.30 -0.81
C THR A 462 8.27 -0.21 -2.08
N VAL A 463 7.87 -0.89 -3.16
CA VAL A 463 8.54 -0.84 -4.46
C VAL A 463 8.45 0.56 -5.09
N ALA A 464 7.31 1.23 -4.98
CA ALA A 464 7.12 2.59 -5.48
C ALA A 464 7.74 3.69 -4.58
N ASP A 465 8.22 3.30 -3.39
CA ASP A 465 8.65 4.19 -2.31
C ASP A 465 7.60 5.27 -1.98
N ARG A 466 6.39 4.82 -1.64
CA ARG A 466 5.25 5.69 -1.34
C ARG A 466 4.66 5.39 0.03
N GLY A 467 4.40 6.45 0.79
CA GLY A 467 3.66 6.40 2.03
C GLY A 467 2.19 6.06 1.83
N TYR A 468 1.52 5.72 2.93
CA TYR A 468 0.12 5.29 2.87
C TYR A 468 -0.68 5.64 4.11
N MET A 469 -2.00 5.61 3.94
CA MET A 469 -2.99 5.61 5.00
C MET A 469 -4.04 4.54 4.70
N LEU A 470 -4.20 3.58 5.60
CA LEU A 470 -5.19 2.52 5.44
C LEU A 470 -6.60 3.02 5.76
N TRP A 471 -7.60 2.46 5.08
CA TRP A 471 -9.00 2.53 5.45
C TRP A 471 -9.41 1.14 5.97
N SER A 472 -9.58 0.93 7.28
CA SER A 472 -9.55 1.93 8.37
C SER A 472 -9.00 1.42 9.71
N LEU A 473 -8.76 2.33 10.65
CA LEU A 473 -8.45 2.03 12.05
C LEU A 473 -9.60 2.52 12.93
N SER A 474 -10.52 1.60 13.25
CA SER A 474 -11.76 1.94 13.93
C SER A 474 -12.34 0.76 14.74
N PRO A 475 -12.69 0.94 16.02
CA PRO A 475 -13.48 -0.05 16.76
C PRO A 475 -14.98 0.07 16.45
N SER A 476 -15.43 1.00 15.59
CA SER A 476 -16.85 1.15 15.25
C SER A 476 -17.40 -0.12 14.59
N PRO A 477 -18.60 -0.59 14.99
CA PRO A 477 -19.29 -1.70 14.32
C PRO A 477 -19.54 -1.44 12.82
N ASN A 478 -19.81 -0.19 12.42
CA ASN A 478 -20.12 0.16 11.03
C ASN A 478 -18.89 0.19 10.12
N GLN A 479 -17.68 0.13 10.70
CA GLN A 479 -16.42 0.16 9.96
C GLN A 479 -15.78 -1.22 9.85
N GLN A 480 -16.42 -2.27 10.37
CA GLN A 480 -15.77 -3.58 10.49
C GLN A 480 -15.44 -4.28 9.18
N ALA A 481 -16.08 -3.89 8.07
CA ALA A 481 -15.72 -4.39 6.74
C ALA A 481 -14.30 -3.98 6.32
N TYR A 482 -13.82 -2.81 6.75
CA TYR A 482 -12.51 -2.27 6.39
C TYR A 482 -11.53 -2.23 7.55
N SER A 483 -12.04 -2.13 8.79
CA SER A 483 -11.20 -1.89 9.94
C SER A 483 -10.23 -3.04 10.18
N VAL A 484 -8.96 -2.71 10.42
CA VAL A 484 -7.90 -3.68 10.76
C VAL A 484 -7.94 -4.12 12.24
N ILE A 485 -8.88 -3.59 13.02
CA ILE A 485 -9.13 -3.99 14.42
C ILE A 485 -10.58 -4.41 14.63
N THR A 486 -10.82 -5.26 15.64
CA THR A 486 -12.16 -5.59 16.13
C THR A 486 -12.73 -4.46 16.97
N PRO A 487 -14.04 -4.46 17.31
CA PRO A 487 -14.62 -3.49 18.24
C PRO A 487 -13.98 -3.50 19.64
N GLN A 488 -13.37 -4.61 20.03
CA GLN A 488 -12.63 -4.77 21.29
C GLN A 488 -11.17 -4.30 21.18
N GLY A 489 -10.74 -3.86 20.00
CA GLY A 489 -9.38 -3.39 19.74
C GLY A 489 -8.36 -4.49 19.46
N GLU A 490 -8.80 -5.72 19.19
CA GLU A 490 -7.90 -6.82 18.79
C GLU A 490 -7.48 -6.65 17.33
N LEU A 491 -6.20 -6.89 17.01
CA LEU A 491 -5.71 -6.84 15.63
C LEU A 491 -6.29 -8.01 14.81
N LYS A 492 -6.93 -7.69 13.70
CA LYS A 492 -7.27 -8.67 12.65
C LYS A 492 -6.01 -9.09 11.89
N PRO A 493 -6.03 -10.15 11.05
CA PRO A 493 -4.85 -10.59 10.30
C PRO A 493 -4.11 -9.48 9.53
N ALA A 494 -4.83 -8.56 8.88
CA ALA A 494 -4.22 -7.40 8.23
C ALA A 494 -3.51 -6.43 9.22
N GLY A 495 -4.05 -6.26 10.43
CA GLY A 495 -3.42 -5.49 11.51
C GLY A 495 -2.19 -6.19 12.09
N GLN A 496 -2.25 -7.53 12.24
CA GLN A 496 -1.11 -8.35 12.66
C GLN A 496 0.03 -8.31 11.64
N LEU A 497 -0.30 -8.31 10.34
CA LEU A 497 0.66 -8.07 9.26
C LEU A 497 1.35 -6.71 9.44
N LEU A 498 0.61 -5.62 9.67
CA LEU A 498 1.20 -4.28 9.88
C LEU A 498 2.12 -4.24 11.11
N GLN A 499 1.69 -4.84 12.23
CA GLN A 499 2.51 -5.01 13.43
C GLN A 499 3.82 -5.75 13.14
N ARG A 500 3.76 -6.84 12.36
CA ARG A 500 4.94 -7.58 11.91
C ARG A 500 5.82 -6.71 11.00
N ARG A 501 5.23 -5.99 10.04
CA ARG A 501 5.96 -5.13 9.09
C ARG A 501 6.72 -3.99 9.75
N ARG A 502 6.31 -3.54 10.95
CA ARG A 502 7.09 -2.57 11.76
C ARG A 502 8.55 -3.00 11.97
N TRP A 503 8.81 -4.30 12.01
CA TRP A 503 10.14 -4.88 12.26
C TRP A 503 10.97 -5.12 11.00
N TYR A 504 10.36 -5.04 9.81
CA TYR A 504 11.09 -5.33 8.56
C TYR A 504 12.33 -4.47 8.36
N PRO A 505 12.35 -3.16 8.66
CA PRO A 505 13.56 -2.35 8.49
C PRO A 505 14.75 -2.89 9.30
N VAL A 506 14.54 -3.18 10.59
CA VAL A 506 15.63 -3.67 11.46
C VAL A 506 16.04 -5.10 11.09
N VAL A 507 15.08 -5.95 10.71
CA VAL A 507 15.40 -7.31 10.23
C VAL A 507 16.22 -7.25 8.94
N GLN A 508 15.86 -6.39 7.99
CA GLN A 508 16.65 -6.22 6.77
C GLN A 508 18.06 -5.70 7.06
N GLN A 509 18.20 -4.76 7.99
CA GLN A 509 19.52 -4.30 8.44
C GLN A 509 20.36 -5.46 9.01
N LEU A 510 19.77 -6.36 9.82
CA LEU A 510 20.44 -7.54 10.35
C LEU A 510 20.84 -8.54 9.24
N TYR A 511 19.94 -8.85 8.30
CA TYR A 511 20.23 -9.76 7.18
C TYR A 511 21.35 -9.22 6.29
N VAL A 512 21.27 -7.95 5.91
CA VAL A 512 22.32 -7.28 5.12
C VAL A 512 23.64 -7.31 5.89
N ALA A 513 23.62 -7.06 7.20
CA ALA A 513 24.84 -7.00 7.99
C ALA A 513 25.51 -8.35 8.20
N TYR A 514 24.75 -9.37 8.62
CA TYR A 514 25.29 -10.69 8.92
C TYR A 514 25.51 -11.54 7.67
N LEU A 515 24.66 -11.40 6.65
CA LEU A 515 24.66 -12.32 5.50
C LEU A 515 25.13 -11.66 4.20
N GLY A 516 24.98 -10.34 4.09
CA GLY A 516 25.41 -9.55 2.92
C GLY A 516 24.42 -9.53 1.76
N TYR A 517 23.19 -10.01 1.95
CA TYR A 517 22.14 -10.01 0.92
C TYR A 517 20.76 -9.76 1.54
N PRO A 518 19.76 -9.32 0.75
CA PRO A 518 18.40 -9.08 1.24
C PRO A 518 17.75 -10.35 1.83
N ALA A 519 16.96 -10.22 2.89
CA ALA A 519 16.14 -11.32 3.38
C ALA A 519 15.17 -11.80 2.29
N ASP A 520 15.00 -13.12 2.14
CA ASP A 520 13.84 -13.64 1.42
C ASP A 520 12.55 -13.38 2.22
N ARG A 521 11.39 -13.55 1.59
CA ARG A 521 10.09 -13.27 2.22
C ARG A 521 9.88 -14.07 3.50
N GLY A 522 10.16 -15.38 3.46
CA GLY A 522 9.96 -16.27 4.60
C GLY A 522 10.90 -15.95 5.76
N GLY A 523 12.17 -15.68 5.46
CA GLY A 523 13.15 -15.25 6.45
C GLY A 523 12.81 -13.92 7.12
N LEU A 524 12.30 -12.95 6.34
CA LEU A 524 11.86 -11.65 6.83
C LEU A 524 10.65 -11.79 7.77
N ASP A 525 9.62 -12.52 7.32
CA ASP A 525 8.40 -12.74 8.11
C ASP A 525 8.68 -13.52 9.40
N ASN A 526 9.45 -14.60 9.34
CA ASN A 526 9.74 -15.41 10.52
C ASN A 526 10.48 -14.60 11.60
N PHE A 527 11.53 -13.89 11.21
CA PHE A 527 12.31 -13.09 12.16
C PHE A 527 11.47 -11.93 12.73
N ALA A 528 10.70 -11.26 11.89
CA ALA A 528 9.83 -10.16 12.30
C ALA A 528 8.70 -10.61 13.25
N THR A 529 8.09 -11.77 13.01
CA THR A 529 7.08 -12.35 13.90
C THR A 529 7.65 -12.58 15.29
N ARG A 530 8.82 -13.22 15.38
CA ARG A 530 9.47 -13.49 16.68
C ARG A 530 9.85 -12.20 17.42
N LEU A 531 10.28 -11.16 16.71
CA LEU A 531 10.51 -9.85 17.33
C LEU A 531 9.21 -9.20 17.84
N ALA A 532 8.11 -9.33 17.09
CA ALA A 532 6.81 -8.83 17.52
C ALA A 532 6.28 -9.57 18.75
N GLU A 533 6.41 -10.90 18.79
CA GLU A 533 6.05 -11.75 19.94
C GLU A 533 6.88 -11.40 21.17
N LEU A 534 8.20 -11.27 21.03
CA LEU A 534 9.08 -10.85 22.12
C LEU A 534 8.73 -9.44 22.62
N ALA A 535 8.45 -8.51 21.72
CA ALA A 535 8.06 -7.15 22.11
C ALA A 535 6.74 -7.13 22.88
N ALA A 536 5.78 -7.97 22.50
CA ALA A 536 4.52 -8.13 23.22
C ALA A 536 4.74 -8.74 24.63
N ASP A 537 5.57 -9.78 24.74
CA ASP A 537 5.95 -10.38 26.03
C ASP A 537 6.67 -9.37 26.94
N MET A 538 7.65 -8.64 26.39
CA MET A 538 8.34 -7.57 27.11
C MET A 538 7.37 -6.51 27.61
N ARG A 539 6.40 -6.09 26.77
CA ARG A 539 5.37 -5.12 27.16
C ARG A 539 4.50 -5.64 28.29
N ALA A 540 4.10 -6.92 28.26
CA ALA A 540 3.37 -7.54 29.36
C ALA A 540 4.16 -7.54 30.68
N ARG A 541 5.51 -7.54 30.61
CA ARG A 541 6.43 -7.38 31.73
C ARG A 541 6.78 -5.93 32.08
N GLY A 542 6.12 -4.94 31.47
CA GLY A 542 6.38 -3.52 31.70
C GLY A 542 7.67 -2.98 31.07
N ARG A 543 8.22 -3.68 30.06
CA ARG A 543 9.40 -3.27 29.28
C ARG A 543 9.00 -2.97 27.83
N THR A 544 9.70 -2.06 27.18
CA THR A 544 9.47 -1.77 25.75
C THR A 544 10.66 -2.21 24.92
N LEU A 545 10.38 -2.89 23.81
CA LEU A 545 11.37 -3.16 22.76
C LEU A 545 11.03 -2.32 21.53
N GLU A 546 11.87 -1.33 21.24
CA GLU A 546 11.74 -0.53 20.03
C GLU A 546 12.35 -1.24 18.82
N PRO A 547 11.79 -1.08 17.60
CA PRO A 547 12.30 -1.68 16.37
C PRO A 547 13.53 -0.92 15.84
N THR A 548 14.55 -0.75 16.68
CA THR A 548 15.77 -0.01 16.36
C THR A 548 16.99 -0.85 16.69
N LEU A 549 18.08 -0.67 15.93
CA LEU A 549 19.32 -1.41 16.16
C LEU A 549 19.88 -1.23 17.58
N PRO A 550 19.90 -0.02 18.20
CA PRO A 550 20.34 0.12 19.58
C PRO A 550 19.47 -0.67 20.57
N ALA A 551 18.14 -0.66 20.41
CA ALA A 551 17.25 -1.40 21.29
C ALA A 551 17.44 -2.92 21.15
N ILE A 552 17.64 -3.42 19.92
CA ILE A 552 17.96 -4.83 19.66
C ILE A 552 19.31 -5.21 20.27
N ASP A 553 20.35 -4.38 20.14
CA ASP A 553 21.68 -4.64 20.72
C ASP A 553 21.64 -4.66 22.25
N GLN A 554 20.87 -3.79 22.90
CA GLN A 554 20.70 -3.81 24.35
C GLN A 554 19.88 -5.02 24.81
N ALA A 555 18.80 -5.34 24.12
CA ALA A 555 17.95 -6.47 24.47
C ALA A 555 18.66 -7.82 24.29
N TYR A 556 19.59 -7.94 23.34
CA TYR A 556 20.42 -9.14 23.14
C TYR A 556 21.09 -9.63 24.44
N LEU A 557 21.49 -8.70 25.31
CA LEU A 557 22.14 -9.02 26.59
C LEU A 557 21.20 -9.64 27.62
N THR A 558 19.91 -9.36 27.53
CA THR A 558 18.94 -9.68 28.59
C THR A 558 17.83 -10.64 28.16
N GLU A 559 17.61 -10.80 26.85
CA GLU A 559 16.50 -11.58 26.29
C GLU A 559 17.06 -12.80 25.53
N PRO A 560 17.00 -14.02 26.11
CA PRO A 560 17.57 -15.23 25.52
C PRO A 560 17.03 -15.56 24.13
N GLU A 561 15.76 -15.26 23.89
CA GLU A 561 15.14 -15.49 22.58
C GLU A 561 15.79 -14.63 21.50
N LEU A 562 15.97 -13.33 21.76
CA LEU A 562 16.62 -12.41 20.83
C LEU A 562 18.07 -12.81 20.58
N ARG A 563 18.78 -13.22 21.63
CA ARG A 563 20.13 -13.74 21.51
C ARG A 563 20.18 -14.94 20.56
N GLN A 564 19.29 -15.92 20.75
CA GLN A 564 19.21 -17.09 19.87
C GLN A 564 18.93 -16.70 18.41
N MET A 565 18.07 -15.71 18.18
CA MET A 565 17.77 -15.20 16.84
C MET A 565 19.00 -14.60 16.15
N VAL A 566 19.72 -13.70 16.83
CA VAL A 566 20.94 -13.07 16.29
C VAL A 566 22.06 -14.10 16.12
N ASP A 567 22.26 -14.99 17.10
CA ASP A 567 23.27 -16.06 17.04
C ASP A 567 23.01 -17.04 15.89
N SER A 568 21.75 -17.25 15.48
CA SER A 568 21.42 -18.09 14.33
C SER A 568 21.94 -17.52 13.00
N LEU A 569 21.96 -16.19 12.85
CA LEU A 569 22.55 -15.52 11.68
C LEU A 569 24.06 -15.73 11.66
N PHE A 570 24.71 -15.55 12.81
CA PHE A 570 26.15 -15.80 12.99
C PHE A 570 26.55 -17.24 12.69
N ALA A 571 25.76 -18.23 13.12
CA ALA A 571 26.04 -19.65 12.90
C ALA A 571 25.85 -20.11 11.44
N SER A 572 25.21 -19.28 10.60
CA SER A 572 24.85 -19.64 9.23
C SER A 572 26.06 -19.90 8.33
N ALA A 573 25.87 -20.70 7.28
CA ALA A 573 26.89 -20.91 6.25
C ALA A 573 27.21 -19.60 5.50
N SER A 574 26.19 -18.79 5.22
CA SER A 574 26.31 -17.49 4.55
C SER A 574 27.21 -16.52 5.30
N PHE A 575 27.12 -16.48 6.65
CA PHE A 575 27.99 -15.68 7.50
C PHE A 575 29.45 -16.13 7.41
N ARG A 576 29.71 -17.45 7.53
CA ARG A 576 31.06 -18.03 7.47
C ARG A 576 31.76 -17.87 6.12
N GLN A 577 31.02 -17.67 5.03
CA GLN A 577 31.60 -17.34 3.73
C GLN A 577 32.17 -15.92 3.66
N ARG A 578 31.77 -15.03 4.60
CA ARG A 578 32.05 -13.59 4.54
C ARG A 578 32.95 -13.12 5.66
N TYR A 579 32.85 -13.74 6.82
CA TYR A 579 33.52 -13.30 8.03
C TYR A 579 34.40 -14.40 8.63
N THR A 580 35.56 -13.99 9.14
CA THR A 580 36.51 -14.85 9.86
C THR A 580 36.61 -14.42 11.32
N PRO A 581 35.60 -14.76 12.16
CA PRO A 581 35.46 -14.22 13.51
C PRO A 581 36.57 -14.63 14.49
N ASP A 582 37.38 -15.64 14.14
CA ASP A 582 38.50 -16.09 14.96
C ASP A 582 39.72 -15.16 14.93
N HIS A 583 39.76 -14.21 14.00
CA HIS A 583 40.80 -13.20 13.91
C HIS A 583 40.19 -11.82 14.11
N ALA A 584 40.18 -11.33 15.36
CA ALA A 584 39.48 -10.11 15.76
C ALA A 584 39.77 -8.89 14.85
N ASP A 585 41.03 -8.61 14.53
CA ASP A 585 41.41 -7.52 13.62
C ASP A 585 40.80 -7.68 12.22
N ALA A 586 41.01 -8.85 11.59
CA ALA A 586 40.47 -9.15 10.27
C ALA A 586 38.94 -9.11 10.25
N TYR A 587 38.30 -9.60 11.32
CA TYR A 587 36.86 -9.62 11.46
C TYR A 587 36.28 -8.21 11.52
N VAL A 588 36.84 -7.30 12.34
CA VAL A 588 36.39 -5.90 12.40
C VAL A 588 36.55 -5.22 11.04
N ARG A 589 37.70 -5.42 10.37
CA ARG A 589 37.92 -4.86 9.03
C ARG A 589 36.92 -5.36 8.00
N GLN A 590 36.58 -6.66 8.05
CA GLN A 590 35.53 -7.22 7.21
C GLN A 590 34.18 -6.54 7.52
N ILE A 591 33.78 -6.44 8.78
CA ILE A 591 32.50 -5.79 9.15
C ILE A 591 32.43 -4.37 8.56
N TYR A 592 33.45 -3.55 8.74
CA TYR A 592 33.48 -2.18 8.20
C TYR A 592 33.42 -2.14 6.68
N LEU A 593 34.15 -3.01 5.98
CA LEU A 593 34.09 -3.07 4.52
C LEU A 593 32.69 -3.45 4.04
N GLN A 594 32.05 -4.41 4.70
CA GLN A 594 30.76 -4.94 4.27
C GLN A 594 29.60 -4.00 4.59
N LEU A 595 29.65 -3.32 5.73
CA LEU A 595 28.58 -2.40 6.14
C LEU A 595 28.75 -1.01 5.53
N PHE A 596 29.98 -0.51 5.45
CA PHE A 596 30.27 0.91 5.21
C PHE A 596 31.15 1.16 3.97
N ASN A 597 31.59 0.12 3.26
CA ASN A 597 32.48 0.19 2.10
C ASN A 597 33.81 0.93 2.39
N ARG A 598 34.30 0.85 3.64
CA ARG A 598 35.57 1.47 4.06
C ARG A 598 36.28 0.63 5.13
N GLN A 599 37.53 0.95 5.40
CA GLN A 599 38.25 0.42 6.57
C GLN A 599 37.87 1.23 7.84
N PRO A 600 37.95 0.62 9.04
CA PRO A 600 37.93 1.38 10.28
C PRO A 600 39.19 2.25 10.37
N ASP A 601 39.08 3.41 11.03
CA ASP A 601 40.26 4.15 11.49
C ASP A 601 40.99 3.37 12.60
N ALA A 602 42.21 3.81 12.93
CA ALA A 602 43.08 3.08 13.85
C ALA A 602 42.47 2.97 15.27
N ASP A 603 41.82 4.03 15.75
CA ASP A 603 41.23 4.08 17.08
C ASP A 603 39.97 3.22 17.15
N GLY A 604 39.09 3.31 16.15
CA GLY A 604 37.90 2.47 16.01
C GLY A 604 38.26 0.99 15.90
N LEU A 605 39.26 0.63 15.10
CA LEU A 605 39.74 -0.74 15.00
C LEU A 605 40.24 -1.26 16.35
N LYS A 606 41.09 -0.49 17.02
CA LYS A 606 41.60 -0.84 18.35
C LYS A 606 40.47 -1.01 19.35
N PHE A 607 39.51 -0.08 19.38
CA PHE A 607 38.36 -0.14 20.26
C PHE A 607 37.58 -1.45 20.12
N TRP A 608 37.21 -1.84 18.89
CA TRP A 608 36.44 -3.05 18.67
C TRP A 608 37.22 -4.33 18.97
N VAL A 609 38.50 -4.37 18.59
CA VAL A 609 39.38 -5.51 18.87
C VAL A 609 39.57 -5.71 20.37
N ASP A 610 39.83 -4.63 21.11
CA ASP A 610 39.99 -4.69 22.57
C ASP A 610 38.69 -5.13 23.25
N ASN A 611 37.54 -4.65 22.80
CA ASN A 611 36.24 -5.06 23.36
C ASN A 611 35.99 -6.56 23.19
N MET A 612 36.35 -7.15 22.06
CA MET A 612 36.22 -8.59 21.84
C MET A 612 37.24 -9.42 22.61
N ASN A 613 38.49 -8.94 22.72
CA ASN A 613 39.57 -9.71 23.35
C ASN A 613 39.56 -9.61 24.88
N TYR A 614 39.13 -8.47 25.43
CA TYR A 614 39.36 -8.14 26.85
C TYR A 614 38.08 -7.75 27.60
N PHE A 615 37.06 -7.19 26.93
CA PHE A 615 35.87 -6.63 27.60
C PHE A 615 34.57 -7.40 27.33
N GLY A 616 34.66 -8.62 26.80
CA GLY A 616 33.53 -9.55 26.72
C GLY A 616 32.53 -9.27 25.60
N LEU A 617 32.89 -8.49 24.57
CA LEU A 617 32.06 -8.41 23.36
C LEU A 617 32.10 -9.74 22.61
N GLU A 618 30.99 -10.47 22.65
CA GLU A 618 30.86 -11.74 21.96
C GLU A 618 31.00 -11.58 20.43
N LYS A 619 31.72 -12.51 19.79
CA LYS A 619 31.91 -12.52 18.33
C LYS A 619 30.59 -12.52 17.55
N SER A 620 29.57 -13.20 18.08
CA SER A 620 28.24 -13.27 17.48
C SER A 620 27.44 -11.98 17.59
N ARG A 621 27.73 -11.14 18.60
CA ARG A 621 27.11 -9.81 18.77
C ARG A 621 27.88 -8.69 18.06
N ALA A 622 29.17 -8.88 17.77
CA ALA A 622 30.05 -7.82 17.26
C ALA A 622 29.51 -7.09 16.02
N VAL A 623 28.92 -7.81 15.05
CA VAL A 623 28.32 -7.17 13.85
C VAL A 623 27.18 -6.24 14.25
N LEU A 624 26.28 -6.70 15.12
CA LEU A 624 25.15 -5.92 15.62
C LEU A 624 25.63 -4.70 16.41
N SER A 625 26.59 -4.86 17.33
CA SER A 625 27.09 -3.74 18.14
C SER A 625 27.79 -2.67 17.28
N ILE A 626 28.58 -3.06 16.28
CA ILE A 626 29.20 -2.12 15.33
C ILE A 626 28.12 -1.43 14.48
N LEU A 627 27.13 -2.18 13.99
CA LEU A 627 26.01 -1.62 13.25
C LEU A 627 25.12 -0.70 14.12
N ALA A 628 25.02 -0.92 15.43
CA ALA A 628 24.20 -0.09 16.32
C ALA A 628 24.90 1.21 16.76
N SER A 629 26.23 1.31 16.60
CA SER A 629 27.09 2.39 17.15
C SER A 629 27.67 3.33 16.08
N GLN A 630 27.03 3.40 14.91
CA GLN A 630 27.56 4.04 13.71
C GLN A 630 27.72 5.56 13.84
N ALA A 631 28.79 6.09 13.23
CA ALA A 631 28.89 7.51 12.88
C ALA A 631 27.87 7.87 11.78
N GLU A 632 27.52 9.16 11.66
CA GLU A 632 26.45 9.63 10.76
C GLU A 632 26.61 9.18 9.29
N THR A 633 27.83 9.20 8.74
CA THR A 633 28.11 8.76 7.36
C THR A 633 28.02 7.24 7.16
N ASP A 634 28.37 6.46 8.19
CA ASP A 634 28.25 5.01 8.16
C ASP A 634 26.77 4.61 8.20
N ALA A 635 26.01 5.31 9.05
CA ALA A 635 24.56 5.16 9.17
C ALA A 635 23.86 5.42 7.83
N ALA A 636 24.35 6.38 7.04
CA ALA A 636 23.83 6.63 5.69
C ALA A 636 24.04 5.43 4.76
N THR A 637 25.25 4.87 4.65
CA THR A 637 25.54 3.73 3.75
C THR A 637 24.71 2.50 4.11
N SER A 638 24.69 2.13 5.39
CA SER A 638 23.94 0.96 5.85
C SER A 638 22.43 1.12 5.66
N SER A 639 21.90 2.34 5.86
CA SER A 639 20.49 2.66 5.59
C SER A 639 20.14 2.58 4.10
N LYS A 640 21.02 3.04 3.20
CA LYS A 640 20.82 2.90 1.74
C LYS A 640 20.80 1.44 1.31
N LYS A 641 21.69 0.60 1.84
CA LYS A 641 21.69 -0.85 1.60
C LYS A 641 20.40 -1.51 2.08
N ALA A 642 19.92 -1.15 3.28
CA ALA A 642 18.66 -1.66 3.81
C ALA A 642 17.44 -1.24 2.97
N ALA A 643 17.40 -0.01 2.47
CA ALA A 643 16.33 0.45 1.59
C ALA A 643 16.32 -0.30 0.25
N VAL A 644 17.48 -0.49 -0.38
CA VAL A 644 17.61 -1.32 -1.61
C VAL A 644 17.18 -2.76 -1.35
N ALA A 645 17.57 -3.35 -0.22
CA ALA A 645 17.18 -4.69 0.18
C ALA A 645 15.66 -4.80 0.39
N ALA A 646 15.04 -3.83 1.06
CA ALA A 646 13.59 -3.80 1.28
C ALA A 646 12.81 -3.76 -0.05
N ILE A 647 13.19 -2.89 -0.97
CA ILE A 647 12.57 -2.81 -2.31
C ILE A 647 12.76 -4.10 -3.09
N PHE A 648 13.96 -4.70 -3.03
CA PHE A 648 14.23 -5.97 -3.70
C PHE A 648 13.35 -7.10 -3.15
N SER A 649 13.28 -7.27 -1.83
CA SER A 649 12.44 -8.31 -1.20
C SER A 649 10.96 -8.09 -1.49
N ALA A 650 10.46 -6.85 -1.47
CA ALA A 650 9.10 -6.51 -1.86
C ALA A 650 8.82 -6.75 -3.36
N SER A 651 9.85 -6.72 -4.21
CA SER A 651 9.75 -7.03 -5.64
C SER A 651 9.63 -8.53 -5.94
N LEU A 652 9.86 -9.40 -4.95
CA LEU A 652 9.61 -10.86 -5.03
C LEU A 652 8.11 -11.18 -4.86
N ASN A 653 7.28 -10.40 -5.56
CA ASN A 653 5.83 -10.35 -5.41
C ASN A 653 5.06 -11.42 -6.21
N THR A 654 5.75 -12.38 -6.82
CA THR A 654 5.14 -13.55 -7.46
C THR A 654 5.77 -14.82 -6.90
N GLN A 655 5.04 -15.93 -6.90
CA GLN A 655 5.58 -17.20 -6.41
C GLN A 655 6.85 -17.60 -7.17
N GLN A 656 6.83 -17.45 -8.50
CA GLN A 656 8.00 -17.73 -9.34
C GLN A 656 9.24 -16.95 -8.89
N ARG A 657 9.13 -15.63 -8.66
CA ARG A 657 10.27 -14.81 -8.20
C ARG A 657 10.79 -15.26 -6.84
N ARG A 658 9.90 -15.64 -5.92
CA ARG A 658 10.28 -16.17 -4.60
C ARG A 658 11.06 -17.47 -4.74
N ASP A 659 10.56 -18.39 -5.56
CA ASP A 659 11.20 -19.70 -5.78
C ASP A 659 12.61 -19.56 -6.41
N CYS A 660 12.80 -18.58 -7.32
CA CYS A 660 14.11 -18.30 -7.92
C CYS A 660 15.10 -17.68 -6.92
N TYR A 661 14.62 -16.97 -5.90
CA TYR A 661 15.46 -16.35 -4.88
C TYR A 661 15.75 -17.33 -3.74
N ALA A 662 16.50 -18.39 -4.06
CA ALA A 662 16.85 -19.46 -3.12
C ALA A 662 18.33 -19.84 -3.18
N GLY A 663 18.85 -20.35 -2.05
CA GLY A 663 20.19 -20.95 -1.97
C GLY A 663 21.32 -20.04 -2.50
N ALA A 664 22.22 -20.61 -3.30
CA ALA A 664 23.37 -19.89 -3.85
C ALA A 664 22.98 -18.72 -4.77
N ASN A 665 21.85 -18.83 -5.49
CA ASN A 665 21.37 -17.76 -6.38
C ASN A 665 20.98 -16.52 -5.59
N ALA A 666 20.29 -16.70 -4.45
CA ALA A 666 19.94 -15.59 -3.56
C ALA A 666 21.19 -14.86 -3.05
N VAL A 667 22.19 -15.62 -2.59
CA VAL A 667 23.45 -15.08 -2.08
C VAL A 667 24.19 -14.28 -3.17
N ALA A 668 24.34 -14.85 -4.36
CA ALA A 668 25.07 -14.21 -5.45
C ALA A 668 24.38 -12.95 -5.96
N ALA A 669 23.09 -13.04 -6.28
CA ALA A 669 22.31 -11.93 -6.81
C ALA A 669 22.17 -10.79 -5.79
N GLY A 670 21.89 -11.13 -4.52
CA GLY A 670 21.71 -10.16 -3.46
C GLY A 670 23.00 -9.41 -3.11
N ARG A 671 24.15 -10.10 -3.07
CA ARG A 671 25.46 -9.45 -2.85
C ARG A 671 25.83 -8.53 -4.01
N ALA A 672 25.72 -9.01 -5.25
CA ALA A 672 25.98 -8.21 -6.45
C ALA A 672 25.10 -6.95 -6.50
N LEU A 673 23.87 -7.02 -6.00
CA LEU A 673 22.97 -5.87 -5.92
C LEU A 673 23.40 -4.83 -4.86
N LEU A 674 23.92 -5.27 -3.70
CA LEU A 674 24.19 -4.41 -2.55
C LEU A 674 25.63 -3.89 -2.46
N ASP A 675 26.61 -4.61 -3.02
CA ASP A 675 28.02 -4.22 -3.00
C ASP A 675 28.29 -2.79 -3.53
N PRO A 676 27.68 -2.33 -4.65
CA PRO A 676 27.93 -0.98 -5.18
C PRO A 676 27.14 0.13 -4.45
N VAL A 677 26.32 -0.19 -3.44
CA VAL A 677 25.50 0.80 -2.72
C VAL A 677 26.34 1.54 -1.68
N THR A 678 26.27 2.87 -1.70
CA THR A 678 27.05 3.79 -0.84
C THR A 678 26.12 4.83 -0.19
N ALA A 679 26.65 5.67 0.71
CA ALA A 679 25.91 6.80 1.27
C ALA A 679 25.35 7.76 0.21
N GLN A 680 25.99 7.87 -0.96
CA GLN A 680 25.58 8.74 -2.07
C GLN A 680 24.57 8.08 -3.01
N THR A 681 24.18 6.82 -2.77
CA THR A 681 23.19 6.15 -3.61
C THR A 681 21.81 6.82 -3.46
N ASP A 682 21.31 7.33 -4.59
CA ASP A 682 19.90 7.66 -4.75
C ASP A 682 19.10 6.38 -5.02
N VAL A 683 18.26 6.01 -4.06
CA VAL A 683 17.48 4.76 -4.10
C VAL A 683 16.45 4.78 -5.23
N ALA A 684 15.86 5.95 -5.53
CA ALA A 684 14.87 6.08 -6.60
C ALA A 684 15.52 5.84 -7.98
N VAL A 685 16.71 6.41 -8.19
CA VAL A 685 17.51 6.18 -9.42
C VAL A 685 18.07 4.75 -9.47
N TYR A 686 18.19 4.07 -8.34
CA TYR A 686 18.68 2.70 -8.26
C TYR A 686 17.61 1.64 -8.62
N GLN A 687 16.32 1.99 -8.61
CA GLN A 687 15.22 1.04 -8.88
C GLN A 687 15.35 0.23 -10.19
N PRO A 688 15.78 0.80 -11.34
CA PRO A 688 15.97 0.01 -12.56
C PRO A 688 16.99 -1.12 -12.40
N LYS A 689 18.02 -0.95 -11.55
CA LYS A 689 19.00 -2.00 -11.24
C LYS A 689 18.37 -3.11 -10.39
N ILE A 690 17.50 -2.76 -9.45
CA ILE A 690 16.72 -3.74 -8.68
C ILE A 690 15.83 -4.55 -9.61
N ALA A 691 15.09 -3.89 -10.50
CA ALA A 691 14.23 -4.56 -11.48
C ALA A 691 15.02 -5.50 -12.42
N ALA A 692 16.20 -5.06 -12.89
CA ALA A 692 17.08 -5.89 -13.69
C ALA A 692 17.56 -7.13 -12.92
N ALA A 693 17.98 -6.97 -11.65
CA ALA A 693 18.37 -8.09 -10.80
C ALA A 693 17.23 -9.12 -10.66
N ILE A 694 15.99 -8.65 -10.42
CA ILE A 694 14.81 -9.50 -10.33
C ILE A 694 14.54 -10.25 -11.64
N THR A 695 14.65 -9.58 -12.79
CA THR A 695 14.49 -10.24 -14.11
C THR A 695 15.53 -11.32 -14.34
N THR A 696 16.78 -11.10 -13.91
CA THR A 696 17.85 -12.09 -14.08
C THR A 696 17.75 -13.30 -13.15
N LEU A 697 17.11 -13.17 -11.98
CA LEU A 697 17.00 -14.27 -10.99
C LEU A 697 16.40 -15.55 -11.57
N CYS A 698 15.38 -15.41 -12.42
CA CYS A 698 14.64 -16.54 -12.99
C CYS A 698 15.06 -16.90 -14.42
N ALA A 699 16.09 -16.25 -14.96
CA ALA A 699 16.61 -16.51 -16.30
C ALA A 699 17.80 -17.50 -16.30
N LEU A 700 18.15 -18.05 -15.14
CA LEU A 700 19.26 -18.98 -14.91
C LEU A 700 18.79 -20.44 -14.84
#